data_AF-Q2GXT4-F1
#
_entry.id   AF-Q2GXT4-F1
#
_cell.length_a   1.000
_cell.length_b   1.000
_cell.length_c   1.000
_cell.angle_alpha   90.00
_cell.angle_beta   90.00
_cell.angle_gamma   90.00
#
_symmetry.space_group_name_H-M   'P 1'
#
loop_
_entity.id
_entity.type
_entity.pdbx_description
1 polymer ?
#
loop_
_entity_poly.entity_id
_entity_poly.type
_entity_poly.pdbx_seq_one_letter_code
_entity_poly.pdbx_strand_id
1 'polypeptide(L)'
;MSRRFSSEAPSPPAPPAPPVTPTTPTTPTTFAPPTPEDKPFYVTTPIFYVNAVRLVEPHIGHMYSMVLADVFKRWQTLIGKKAFFVTGTDEHGMKVQQAAALADKEPKQLCDENAEKFEELARMARIDYDRFMRTTDRDHVQAVEHFWSSSTRKPFTGAVYMASAETKNKVEWVEEKNYCFRMTELKDRLLDFYEKNPGWIEPASRMNEVVDWVKNHFEDLSISRPVQRLSWGIRVPEDPSQTIYVWVDALINYITAAGFPDWTPGESHKGGWPADVHVIGKDILRFHCVYWPALLMALDIPLPKKVLVHSHWTLNNKKMSKSVGNVVNPLYAMNRWGVDATRYYLLAQGGIADDANYANDHLVIKYKKYLQGGLGNLLGRLTRPKAWNVRDIVTRSPPDHDFDVMMHSFMPKEIRLDLHATEQMLKGAAPIVASRMEKHEPKEAIRKIFKISTTLNELLSRREPWALVKSEDAADHAVADKTLFLVAEGLRISGILLQPFLPDKAAQLLDTLGVARDKRTFAHAVPRCDMDYGIPMVDPGSGRADGLFPPVVEDMDVEFPGSSKSRQKAKKSKRPEWENTTVTASAIQVSTASEPLTLEDEYENQASWRVSHDKLTFIVCEPLTTTPGCDSPSPSPSTNNDTPTIHAGVPDSPSRMVGDVNLFLYPYEDEDDGEDEDGDSPSATPAYCVGGVDIMIAGLQHRGKGLGRAVVQGFLQYVARHLEDITREYAEDKDMAAAVPGLKLLMAKINQGNEKSLALFRSLGFTQEGEVNYFGEVKLVLQDFDTLAAQVPGGPS
;
A
#
# COMPACT_ATOMS: atom_id res chain seq x y z
N MET A 1 35.76 -76.57 -4.70
CA MET A 1 37.14 -76.51 -4.18
C MET A 1 37.84 -75.25 -4.71
N SER A 2 38.25 -74.39 -3.77
CA SER A 2 39.21 -73.26 -3.86
C SER A 2 39.15 -72.29 -5.05
N ARG A 3 38.57 -71.09 -4.83
CA ARG A 3 38.80 -69.88 -5.62
C ARG A 3 39.95 -69.09 -4.97
N ARG A 4 41.00 -68.82 -5.75
CA ARG A 4 42.19 -68.08 -5.33
C ARG A 4 41.92 -66.58 -5.26
N PHE A 5 42.27 -66.00 -4.12
CA PHE A 5 42.51 -64.58 -3.91
C PHE A 5 43.88 -64.19 -4.50
N SER A 6 43.98 -62.99 -5.04
CA SER A 6 45.23 -62.24 -5.12
C SER A 6 44.96 -60.80 -4.74
N SER A 7 45.73 -60.35 -3.78
CA SER A 7 45.69 -59.10 -3.04
C SER A 7 46.36 -57.97 -3.81
N GLU A 8 45.64 -56.88 -4.06
CA GLU A 8 46.24 -55.58 -4.37
C GLU A 8 46.38 -54.75 -3.10
N ALA A 9 47.53 -54.09 -2.97
CA ALA A 9 47.95 -53.30 -1.82
C ALA A 9 47.18 -51.96 -1.74
N PRO A 10 46.94 -51.42 -0.53
CA PRO A 10 46.23 -50.16 -0.34
C PRO A 10 47.11 -48.95 -0.68
N SER A 11 46.50 -47.97 -1.36
CA SER A 11 47.07 -46.66 -1.69
C SER A 11 47.50 -45.87 -0.44
N PRO A 12 48.52 -45.00 -0.53
CA PRO A 12 49.03 -44.24 0.61
C PRO A 12 48.01 -43.18 1.10
N PRO A 13 48.04 -42.83 2.40
CA PRO A 13 47.11 -41.85 2.97
C PRO A 13 47.41 -40.44 2.46
N ALA A 14 46.35 -39.67 2.22
CA ALA A 14 46.42 -38.26 1.84
C ALA A 14 47.15 -37.43 2.91
N PRO A 15 47.90 -36.38 2.51
CA PRO A 15 48.63 -35.54 3.46
C PRO A 15 47.67 -34.77 4.37
N PRO A 16 48.07 -34.45 5.62
CA PRO A 16 47.22 -33.76 6.58
C PRO A 16 46.90 -32.34 6.11
N ALA A 17 45.65 -31.93 6.29
CA ALA A 17 45.19 -30.57 6.00
C ALA A 17 46.01 -29.55 6.83
N PRO A 18 46.34 -28.39 6.26
CA PRO A 18 47.06 -27.34 6.98
C PRO A 18 46.22 -26.81 8.16
N PRO A 19 46.86 -26.34 9.24
CA PRO A 19 46.17 -25.88 10.43
C PRO A 19 45.29 -24.67 10.10
N VAL A 20 44.00 -24.79 10.42
CA VAL A 20 43.03 -23.70 10.37
C VAL A 20 43.44 -22.68 11.42
N THR A 21 44.02 -21.57 10.97
CA THR A 21 44.22 -20.38 11.79
C THR A 21 42.85 -19.72 12.02
N PRO A 22 42.53 -19.25 13.24
CA PRO A 22 41.30 -18.52 13.47
C PRO A 22 41.37 -17.22 12.66
N THR A 23 40.64 -17.16 11.56
CA THR A 23 40.50 -15.95 10.76
C THR A 23 39.78 -14.90 11.60
N THR A 24 40.55 -13.91 12.02
CA THR A 24 40.01 -12.62 12.48
C THR A 24 39.08 -12.10 11.38
N PRO A 25 37.88 -11.58 11.70
CA PRO A 25 36.99 -11.06 10.68
C PRO A 25 37.66 -9.87 10.00
N THR A 26 38.20 -10.09 8.81
CA THR A 26 38.66 -9.04 7.92
C THR A 26 37.45 -8.20 7.56
N THR A 27 37.50 -6.92 7.91
CA THR A 27 36.53 -5.92 7.51
C THR A 27 36.82 -5.53 6.06
N PRO A 28 35.94 -5.76 5.08
CA PRO A 28 36.01 -5.09 3.79
C PRO A 28 34.81 -4.14 3.74
N THR A 29 34.99 -2.88 4.12
CA THR A 29 33.95 -1.87 3.84
C THR A 29 34.57 -0.54 3.44
N THR A 30 35.59 -0.61 2.60
CA THR A 30 35.93 0.48 1.69
C THR A 30 35.24 0.15 0.36
N PHE A 31 34.11 0.80 0.08
CA PHE A 31 33.57 0.81 -1.28
C PHE A 31 34.63 1.49 -2.16
N ALA A 32 35.30 0.72 -3.01
CA ALA A 32 36.23 1.28 -3.98
C ALA A 32 35.46 2.30 -4.85
N PRO A 33 36.05 3.47 -5.16
CA PRO A 33 35.40 4.43 -6.03
C PRO A 33 35.13 3.75 -7.39
N PRO A 34 33.91 3.86 -7.93
CA PRO A 34 33.60 3.22 -9.20
C PRO A 34 34.44 3.83 -10.31
N THR A 35 34.90 2.98 -11.21
CA THR A 35 35.57 3.40 -12.44
C THR A 35 34.52 3.81 -13.49
N PRO A 36 34.85 4.67 -14.46
CA PRO A 36 33.93 5.05 -15.54
C PRO A 36 33.42 3.86 -16.37
N GLU A 37 34.15 2.75 -16.36
CA GLU A 37 33.88 1.50 -17.08
C GLU A 37 32.96 0.53 -16.33
N ASP A 38 32.65 0.80 -15.06
CA ASP A 38 31.79 -0.07 -14.28
C ASP A 38 30.33 0.01 -14.76
N LYS A 39 29.76 -1.17 -15.04
CA LYS A 39 28.35 -1.34 -15.33
C LYS A 39 27.49 -0.65 -14.23
N PRO A 40 26.49 0.16 -14.61
CA PRO A 40 25.56 0.73 -13.64
C PRO A 40 24.71 -0.37 -12.98
N PHE A 41 24.43 -0.21 -11.68
CA PHE A 41 23.51 -1.09 -10.97
C PHE A 41 22.10 -0.93 -11.55
N TYR A 42 21.52 -2.00 -12.06
CA TYR A 42 20.20 -1.95 -12.70
C TYR A 42 19.13 -2.63 -11.85
N VAL A 43 18.13 -1.87 -11.39
CA VAL A 43 16.96 -2.37 -10.66
C VAL A 43 15.67 -2.11 -11.42
N THR A 44 14.69 -3.00 -11.29
CA THR A 44 13.36 -2.81 -11.88
C THR A 44 12.23 -3.12 -10.90
N THR A 45 11.06 -2.52 -11.12
CA THR A 45 9.78 -3.08 -10.67
C THR A 45 9.17 -3.95 -11.77
N PRO A 46 8.01 -4.60 -11.55
CA PRO A 46 7.16 -4.97 -12.66
C PRO A 46 6.65 -3.69 -13.33
N ILE A 47 6.17 -3.83 -14.56
CA ILE A 47 5.28 -2.83 -15.18
C ILE A 47 3.83 -3.14 -14.80
N PHE A 48 3.05 -2.11 -14.50
CA PHE A 48 1.72 -2.26 -13.89
C PHE A 48 0.60 -2.22 -14.92
N TYR A 49 -0.38 -3.11 -14.76
CA TYR A 49 -1.45 -3.31 -15.74
C TYR A 49 -2.52 -2.21 -15.69
N VAL A 50 -2.89 -1.63 -16.84
CA VAL A 50 -3.76 -0.43 -16.94
C VAL A 50 -5.22 -0.72 -17.30
N ASN A 51 -5.82 -1.76 -16.72
CA ASN A 51 -7.10 -2.33 -17.14
C ASN A 51 -8.36 -1.89 -16.36
N ALA A 52 -8.36 -0.73 -15.69
CA ALA A 52 -9.58 -0.30 -15.00
C ALA A 52 -10.52 0.48 -15.95
N VAL A 53 -11.80 0.09 -15.92
CA VAL A 53 -12.89 0.69 -16.72
C VAL A 53 -13.15 2.15 -16.34
N ARG A 54 -13.15 2.44 -15.04
CA ARG A 54 -13.12 3.79 -14.49
C ARG A 54 -11.74 4.05 -13.94
N LEU A 55 -11.33 5.32 -14.00
CA LEU A 55 -10.05 5.85 -13.55
C LEU A 55 -9.22 4.83 -12.74
N VAL A 56 -8.15 4.23 -13.31
CA VAL A 56 -7.28 3.34 -12.53
C VAL A 56 -6.81 4.08 -11.29
N GLU A 57 -7.14 3.58 -10.11
CA GLU A 57 -6.45 3.99 -8.88
C GLU A 57 -5.31 3.00 -8.63
N PRO A 58 -4.04 3.41 -8.79
CA PRO A 58 -2.93 2.66 -8.24
C PRO A 58 -3.18 2.38 -6.77
N HIS A 59 -2.87 1.18 -6.30
CA HIS A 59 -3.03 0.81 -4.90
C HIS A 59 -1.70 0.69 -4.18
N ILE A 60 -1.75 0.56 -2.86
CA ILE A 60 -0.56 0.49 -1.99
C ILE A 60 0.45 -0.61 -2.40
N GLY A 61 -0.03 -1.71 -2.99
CA GLY A 61 0.84 -2.76 -3.55
C GLY A 61 1.77 -2.27 -4.67
N HIS A 62 1.31 -1.39 -5.57
CA HIS A 62 2.15 -0.83 -6.63
C HIS A 62 3.21 0.11 -6.04
N MET A 63 2.78 0.98 -5.12
CA MET A 63 3.69 1.87 -4.39
C MET A 63 4.76 1.07 -3.65
N TYR A 64 4.42 -0.06 -3.05
CA TYR A 64 5.38 -0.89 -2.32
C TYR A 64 6.49 -1.43 -3.23
N SER A 65 6.17 -1.96 -4.40
CA SER A 65 7.18 -2.40 -5.37
C SER A 65 8.09 -1.23 -5.79
N MET A 66 7.50 -0.06 -6.11
CA MET A 66 8.26 1.14 -6.47
C MET A 66 9.19 1.61 -5.34
N VAL A 67 8.70 1.64 -4.09
CA VAL A 67 9.50 2.07 -2.93
C VAL A 67 10.67 1.11 -2.67
N LEU A 68 10.47 -0.21 -2.80
CA LEU A 68 11.56 -1.18 -2.64
C LEU A 68 12.67 -0.97 -3.68
N ALA A 69 12.30 -0.85 -4.96
CA ALA A 69 13.25 -0.63 -6.04
C ALA A 69 13.97 0.74 -5.91
N ASP A 70 13.25 1.79 -5.56
CA ASP A 70 13.78 3.14 -5.29
C ASP A 70 14.80 3.14 -4.14
N VAL A 71 14.52 2.42 -3.05
CA VAL A 71 15.48 2.28 -1.94
C VAL A 71 16.78 1.61 -2.42
N PHE A 72 16.70 0.59 -3.27
CA PHE A 72 17.91 -0.04 -3.83
C PHE A 72 18.69 0.92 -4.72
N LYS A 73 18.03 1.65 -5.63
CA LYS A 73 18.69 2.67 -6.46
C LYS A 73 19.40 3.70 -5.59
N ARG A 74 18.66 4.34 -4.68
CA ARG A 74 19.17 5.41 -3.81
C ARG A 74 20.29 4.92 -2.90
N TRP A 75 20.24 3.66 -2.45
CA TRP A 75 21.32 3.06 -1.69
C TRP A 75 22.61 2.96 -2.51
N GLN A 76 22.53 2.50 -3.76
CA GLN A 76 23.70 2.39 -4.64
C GLN A 76 24.28 3.78 -4.94
N THR A 77 23.44 4.79 -5.17
CA THR A 77 23.87 6.18 -5.32
C THR A 77 24.53 6.72 -4.05
N LEU A 78 23.99 6.41 -2.87
CA LEU A 78 24.55 6.84 -1.58
C LEU A 78 25.98 6.30 -1.35
N ILE A 79 26.24 5.05 -1.76
CA ILE A 79 27.57 4.42 -1.71
C ILE A 79 28.46 4.80 -2.91
N GLY A 80 28.02 5.75 -3.74
CA GLY A 80 28.80 6.36 -4.81
C GLY A 80 28.71 5.66 -6.17
N LYS A 81 27.88 4.63 -6.34
CA LYS A 81 27.75 3.88 -7.61
C LYS A 81 26.74 4.52 -8.55
N LYS A 82 26.97 4.34 -9.86
CA LYS A 82 25.95 4.59 -10.87
C LYS A 82 24.83 3.57 -10.72
N ALA A 83 23.58 4.02 -10.74
CA ALA A 83 22.41 3.17 -10.67
C ALA A 83 21.37 3.63 -11.69
N PHE A 84 20.62 2.67 -12.21
CA PHE A 84 19.55 2.85 -13.18
C PHE A 84 18.32 2.09 -12.67
N PHE A 85 17.17 2.76 -12.67
CA PHE A 85 15.91 2.23 -12.16
C PHE A 85 14.79 2.39 -13.18
N VAL A 86 14.14 1.28 -13.52
CA VAL A 86 13.00 1.22 -14.43
C VAL A 86 11.72 0.80 -13.71
N THR A 87 10.66 1.56 -13.95
CA THR A 87 9.27 1.22 -13.60
C THR A 87 8.38 1.51 -14.80
N GLY A 88 7.07 1.25 -14.74
CA GLY A 88 6.22 1.55 -15.89
C GLY A 88 4.87 0.86 -15.90
N THR A 89 4.28 0.77 -17.09
CA THR A 89 2.93 0.22 -17.32
C THR A 89 2.90 -0.82 -18.44
N ASP A 90 2.11 -1.86 -18.22
CA ASP A 90 1.77 -2.89 -19.21
C ASP A 90 0.40 -2.56 -19.79
N GLU A 91 0.40 -2.22 -21.07
CA GLU A 91 -0.67 -1.52 -21.75
C GLU A 91 -1.39 -2.34 -22.82
N HIS A 92 -0.99 -3.60 -23.04
CA HIS A 92 -1.59 -4.45 -24.07
C HIS A 92 -2.47 -5.56 -23.47
N GLY A 93 -3.18 -6.30 -24.32
CA GLY A 93 -3.91 -7.49 -23.91
C GLY A 93 -5.42 -7.28 -23.74
N MET A 94 -6.10 -8.41 -23.58
CA MET A 94 -7.56 -8.51 -23.70
C MET A 94 -8.30 -7.76 -22.60
N LYS A 95 -7.75 -7.72 -21.39
CA LYS A 95 -8.36 -7.02 -20.26
C LYS A 95 -8.34 -5.49 -20.45
N VAL A 96 -7.28 -4.94 -21.04
CA VAL A 96 -7.24 -3.51 -21.42
C VAL A 96 -8.26 -3.23 -22.53
N GLN A 97 -8.29 -4.08 -23.56
CA GLN A 97 -9.27 -3.97 -24.65
C GLN A 97 -10.72 -4.00 -24.14
N GLN A 98 -11.04 -4.93 -23.23
CA GLN A 98 -12.35 -5.04 -22.58
C GLN A 98 -12.65 -3.81 -21.72
N ALA A 99 -11.67 -3.32 -20.95
CA ALA A 99 -11.85 -2.14 -20.13
C ALA A 99 -12.12 -0.88 -20.97
N ALA A 100 -11.43 -0.73 -22.10
CA ALA A 100 -11.61 0.38 -23.03
C ALA A 100 -12.99 0.34 -23.68
N ALA A 101 -13.44 -0.85 -24.12
CA ALA A 101 -14.79 -1.04 -24.65
C ALA A 101 -15.88 -0.72 -23.62
N LEU A 102 -15.72 -1.17 -22.36
CA LEU A 102 -16.65 -0.85 -21.27
C LEU A 102 -16.66 0.64 -20.89
N ALA A 103 -15.55 1.35 -21.12
CA ALA A 103 -15.42 2.77 -20.86
C ALA A 103 -15.84 3.66 -22.05
N ASP A 104 -16.23 3.06 -23.18
CA ASP A 104 -16.48 3.74 -24.45
C ASP A 104 -15.29 4.61 -24.91
N LYS A 105 -14.07 4.05 -24.83
CA LYS A 105 -12.81 4.71 -25.21
C LYS A 105 -11.97 3.85 -26.15
N GLU A 106 -11.13 4.51 -26.94
CA GLU A 106 -10.05 3.83 -27.65
C GLU A 106 -9.03 3.25 -26.64
N PRO A 107 -8.52 2.03 -26.84
CA PRO A 107 -7.58 1.41 -25.89
C PRO A 107 -6.35 2.27 -25.60
N LYS A 108 -5.78 2.94 -26.62
CA LYS A 108 -4.63 3.84 -26.45
C LYS A 108 -4.95 5.00 -25.52
N GLN A 109 -6.13 5.59 -25.66
CA GLN A 109 -6.58 6.69 -24.82
C GLN A 109 -6.72 6.24 -23.36
N LEU A 110 -7.33 5.06 -23.12
CA LEU A 110 -7.42 4.50 -21.78
C LEU A 110 -6.03 4.25 -21.17
N CYS A 111 -5.08 3.73 -21.95
CA CYS A 111 -3.71 3.51 -21.51
C CYS A 111 -3.01 4.82 -21.14
N ASP A 112 -3.12 5.87 -21.98
CA ASP A 112 -2.55 7.19 -21.72
C ASP A 112 -3.04 7.77 -20.38
N GLU A 113 -4.36 7.83 -20.18
CA GLU A 113 -4.97 8.36 -18.95
C GLU A 113 -4.60 7.56 -17.69
N ASN A 114 -4.43 6.24 -17.82
CA ASN A 114 -4.10 5.39 -16.68
C ASN A 114 -2.60 5.37 -16.38
N ALA A 115 -1.74 5.48 -17.39
CA ALA A 115 -0.29 5.61 -17.22
C ALA A 115 0.07 6.90 -16.46
N GLU A 116 -0.58 8.02 -16.80
CA GLU A 116 -0.39 9.31 -16.11
C GLU A 116 -0.59 9.20 -14.59
N LYS A 117 -1.47 8.32 -14.12
CA LYS A 117 -1.72 8.15 -12.67
C LYS A 117 -0.66 7.32 -11.98
N PHE A 118 -0.07 6.35 -12.69
CA PHE A 118 1.09 5.64 -12.16
C PHE A 118 2.31 6.56 -12.12
N GLU A 119 2.48 7.43 -13.11
CA GLU A 119 3.49 8.50 -13.07
C GLU A 119 3.22 9.49 -11.93
N GLU A 120 1.96 9.89 -11.72
CA GLU A 120 1.56 10.75 -10.61
C GLU A 120 1.84 10.07 -9.26
N LEU A 121 1.48 8.80 -9.10
CA LEU A 121 1.83 8.03 -7.90
C LEU A 121 3.34 8.06 -7.68
N ALA A 122 4.15 7.75 -8.71
CA ALA A 122 5.59 7.72 -8.59
C ALA A 122 6.16 9.10 -8.19
N ARG A 123 5.66 10.18 -8.80
CA ARG A 123 6.02 11.56 -8.46
C ARG A 123 5.67 11.91 -7.02
N MET A 124 4.44 11.62 -6.59
CA MET A 124 3.94 11.91 -5.25
C MET A 124 4.67 11.09 -4.17
N ALA A 125 5.03 9.83 -4.49
CA ALA A 125 5.77 8.94 -3.60
C ALA A 125 7.29 9.17 -3.58
N ARG A 126 7.78 10.23 -4.28
CA ARG A 126 9.20 10.58 -4.40
C ARG A 126 10.05 9.45 -4.97
N ILE A 127 9.50 8.70 -5.93
CA ILE A 127 10.20 7.62 -6.62
C ILE A 127 11.17 8.25 -7.63
N ASP A 128 12.46 7.93 -7.47
CA ASP A 128 13.54 8.39 -8.33
C ASP A 128 13.81 7.34 -9.42
N TYR A 129 12.88 7.14 -10.35
CA TYR A 129 13.10 6.27 -11.52
C TYR A 129 13.83 7.02 -12.63
N ASP A 130 14.60 6.31 -13.46
CA ASP A 130 15.33 6.89 -14.59
C ASP A 130 14.57 6.73 -15.92
N ARG A 131 13.72 5.69 -16.02
CA ARG A 131 12.81 5.49 -17.15
C ARG A 131 11.46 4.95 -16.67
N PHE A 132 10.39 5.61 -17.11
CA PHE A 132 9.03 5.09 -17.01
C PHE A 132 8.69 4.40 -18.34
N MET A 133 8.66 3.07 -18.34
CA MET A 133 8.35 2.26 -19.51
C MET A 133 6.86 2.24 -19.81
N ARG A 134 6.50 2.34 -21.08
CA ARG A 134 5.14 2.04 -21.54
C ARG A 134 5.25 1.03 -22.67
N THR A 135 4.46 -0.05 -22.64
CA THR A 135 4.56 -1.07 -23.70
C THR A 135 4.04 -0.57 -25.06
N THR A 136 3.33 0.56 -25.10
CA THR A 136 3.00 1.23 -26.37
C THR A 136 4.13 2.12 -26.93
N ASP A 137 5.26 2.28 -26.23
CA ASP A 137 6.39 3.05 -26.71
C ASP A 137 6.99 2.42 -27.97
N ARG A 138 7.35 3.26 -28.95
CA ARG A 138 7.82 2.81 -30.27
C ARG A 138 9.08 1.95 -30.19
N ASP A 139 10.04 2.32 -29.35
CA ASP A 139 11.29 1.57 -29.19
C ASP A 139 11.04 0.20 -28.52
N HIS A 140 10.06 0.12 -27.62
CA HIS A 140 9.63 -1.15 -27.07
C HIS A 140 8.97 -2.05 -28.11
N VAL A 141 8.07 -1.52 -28.94
CA VAL A 141 7.48 -2.28 -30.05
C VAL A 141 8.57 -2.85 -30.96
N GLN A 142 9.56 -2.03 -31.33
CA GLN A 142 10.70 -2.46 -32.15
C GLN A 142 11.55 -3.54 -31.45
N ALA A 143 11.78 -3.41 -30.15
CA ALA A 143 12.48 -4.41 -29.36
C ALA A 143 11.73 -5.75 -29.35
N VAL A 144 10.42 -5.74 -29.19
CA VAL A 144 9.59 -6.96 -29.20
C VAL A 144 9.58 -7.62 -30.57
N GLU A 145 9.42 -6.85 -31.64
CA GLU A 145 9.50 -7.35 -33.02
C GLU A 145 10.86 -7.99 -33.30
N HIS A 146 11.95 -7.32 -32.90
CA HIS A 146 13.31 -7.84 -33.06
C HIS A 146 13.55 -9.12 -32.25
N PHE A 147 13.09 -9.14 -30.99
CA PHE A 147 13.19 -10.32 -30.12
C PHE A 147 12.48 -11.52 -30.74
N TRP A 148 11.27 -11.30 -31.24
CA TRP A 148 10.47 -12.33 -31.89
C TRP A 148 11.18 -12.91 -33.11
N SER A 149 11.58 -12.07 -34.06
CA SER A 149 12.27 -12.48 -35.29
C SER A 149 13.58 -13.22 -35.01
N SER A 150 14.26 -12.89 -33.91
CA SER A 150 15.49 -13.57 -33.48
C SER A 150 15.25 -14.97 -32.91
N SER A 151 14.07 -15.22 -32.31
CA SER A 151 13.73 -16.52 -31.70
C SER A 151 13.24 -17.57 -32.70
N THR A 152 12.75 -17.14 -33.86
CA THR A 152 12.08 -18.03 -34.82
C THR A 152 13.08 -18.73 -35.75
N ARG A 153 13.32 -20.03 -35.48
CA ARG A 153 13.89 -20.96 -36.48
C ARG A 153 13.08 -22.24 -36.73
N LYS A 154 11.88 -22.44 -36.14
CA LYS A 154 11.02 -23.61 -36.45
C LYS A 154 9.51 -23.31 -36.33
N PRO A 155 8.65 -23.99 -37.14
CA PRO A 155 7.23 -23.66 -37.28
C PRO A 155 6.32 -24.32 -36.21
N PHE A 156 5.08 -23.81 -36.22
CA PHE A 156 3.82 -24.21 -35.57
C PHE A 156 3.74 -25.66 -35.02
N THR A 157 3.37 -25.83 -33.75
CA THR A 157 3.29 -27.16 -33.09
C THR A 157 1.89 -27.79 -33.05
N GLY A 158 0.82 -27.06 -33.37
CA GLY A 158 -0.54 -27.64 -33.51
C GLY A 158 -1.13 -28.30 -32.25
N ALA A 159 -0.57 -28.03 -31.07
CA ALA A 159 -1.03 -28.61 -29.81
C ALA A 159 -2.22 -27.83 -29.23
N VAL A 160 -3.24 -28.55 -28.77
CA VAL A 160 -4.44 -28.02 -28.10
C VAL A 160 -4.14 -27.90 -26.60
N TYR A 161 -4.39 -26.73 -26.02
CA TYR A 161 -4.16 -26.47 -24.59
C TYR A 161 -5.45 -26.01 -23.91
N MET A 162 -5.76 -26.63 -22.77
CA MET A 162 -6.77 -26.15 -21.82
C MET A 162 -6.11 -25.24 -20.79
N ALA A 163 -6.74 -24.12 -20.42
CA ALA A 163 -6.25 -23.24 -19.36
C ALA A 163 -7.36 -22.82 -18.39
N SER A 164 -7.33 -23.39 -17.18
CA SER A 164 -7.21 -22.73 -15.86
C SER A 164 -7.77 -23.63 -14.76
N ALA A 165 -6.91 -23.99 -13.80
CA ALA A 165 -7.30 -24.57 -12.51
C ALA A 165 -6.95 -23.65 -11.31
N GLU A 166 -6.33 -22.48 -11.56
CA GLU A 166 -5.53 -21.80 -10.53
C GLU A 166 -6.18 -20.54 -9.94
N THR A 167 -7.01 -19.83 -10.70
CA THR A 167 -7.55 -18.51 -10.26
C THR A 167 -9.01 -18.55 -9.81
N LYS A 168 -9.68 -19.72 -9.85
CA LYS A 168 -11.13 -19.91 -9.63
C LYS A 168 -12.05 -18.97 -10.46
N ASN A 169 -11.49 -18.20 -11.40
CA ASN A 169 -12.26 -17.34 -12.29
C ASN A 169 -12.93 -18.19 -13.38
N LYS A 170 -14.08 -17.71 -13.87
CA LYS A 170 -14.80 -18.34 -15.00
C LYS A 170 -13.85 -18.48 -16.20
N VAL A 171 -13.78 -19.70 -16.74
CA VAL A 171 -12.99 -20.02 -17.94
C VAL A 171 -13.93 -20.23 -19.12
N GLU A 172 -13.46 -19.88 -20.30
CA GLU A 172 -14.16 -20.16 -21.55
C GLU A 172 -13.34 -21.17 -22.35
N TRP A 173 -14.01 -22.20 -22.89
CA TRP A 173 -13.37 -23.12 -23.80
C TRP A 173 -13.17 -22.45 -25.16
N VAL A 174 -11.94 -22.49 -25.66
CA VAL A 174 -11.55 -21.82 -26.90
C VAL A 174 -10.57 -22.71 -27.66
N GLU A 175 -10.78 -22.90 -28.96
CA GLU A 175 -9.86 -23.59 -29.87
C GLU A 175 -9.26 -22.58 -30.85
N GLU A 176 -7.92 -22.47 -30.85
CA GLU A 176 -7.21 -21.43 -31.61
C GLU A 176 -5.90 -21.94 -32.20
N LYS A 177 -5.54 -21.37 -33.36
CA LYS A 177 -4.25 -21.54 -34.00
C LYS A 177 -3.26 -20.50 -33.43
N ASN A 178 -2.30 -20.93 -32.60
CA ASN A 178 -1.32 -20.06 -31.93
C ASN A 178 0.15 -20.47 -32.14
N TYR A 179 1.06 -19.51 -32.17
CA TYR A 179 2.50 -19.77 -32.07
C TYR A 179 2.83 -20.25 -30.65
N CYS A 180 3.67 -21.28 -30.55
CA CYS A 180 4.12 -21.85 -29.28
C CYS A 180 5.64 -21.81 -29.18
N PHE A 181 6.12 -21.34 -28.03
CA PHE A 181 7.51 -21.42 -27.61
C PHE A 181 7.78 -22.78 -26.98
N ARG A 182 8.77 -23.50 -27.52
CA ARG A 182 9.20 -24.82 -27.05
C ARG A 182 9.99 -24.75 -25.75
N MET A 183 9.32 -24.28 -24.71
CA MET A 183 9.94 -24.04 -23.41
C MET A 183 10.47 -25.36 -22.82
N THR A 184 9.82 -26.49 -23.11
CA THR A 184 10.22 -27.83 -22.66
C THR A 184 11.64 -28.22 -23.07
N GLU A 185 12.14 -27.74 -24.21
CA GLU A 185 13.52 -28.00 -24.66
C GLU A 185 14.58 -27.31 -23.76
N LEU A 186 14.19 -26.35 -22.91
CA LEU A 186 15.08 -25.61 -22.00
C LEU A 186 15.02 -26.11 -20.55
N LYS A 187 14.25 -27.16 -20.27
CA LYS A 187 14.00 -27.66 -18.91
C LYS A 187 15.30 -27.93 -18.13
N ASP A 188 16.20 -28.71 -18.73
CA ASP A 188 17.46 -29.11 -18.07
C ASP A 188 18.40 -27.91 -17.86
N ARG A 189 18.43 -26.96 -18.81
CA ARG A 189 19.21 -25.71 -18.68
C ARG A 189 18.72 -24.86 -17.52
N LEU A 190 17.40 -24.75 -17.33
CA LEU A 190 16.81 -24.00 -16.21
C LEU A 190 17.11 -24.66 -14.87
N LEU A 191 16.93 -25.99 -14.77
CA LEU A 191 17.19 -26.72 -13.53
C LEU A 191 18.68 -26.65 -13.13
N ASP A 192 19.60 -26.84 -14.07
CA ASP A 192 21.04 -26.67 -13.84
C ASP A 192 21.37 -25.23 -13.40
N PHE A 193 20.72 -24.23 -13.99
CA PHE A 193 20.89 -22.84 -13.57
C PHE A 193 20.43 -22.62 -12.13
N TYR A 194 19.26 -23.12 -11.72
CA TYR A 194 18.77 -22.96 -10.35
C TYR A 194 19.66 -23.68 -9.33
N GLU A 195 20.13 -24.88 -9.66
CA GLU A 195 21.04 -25.66 -8.81
C GLU A 195 22.36 -24.92 -8.56
N LYS A 196 22.92 -24.30 -9.62
CA LYS A 196 24.15 -23.50 -9.52
C LYS A 196 23.96 -22.15 -8.84
N ASN A 197 22.71 -21.65 -8.77
CA ASN A 197 22.39 -20.32 -8.26
C ASN A 197 21.27 -20.36 -7.21
N PRO A 198 21.43 -21.05 -6.07
CA PRO A 198 20.35 -21.26 -5.09
C PRO A 198 19.81 -19.97 -4.45
N GLY A 199 20.58 -18.87 -4.48
CA GLY A 199 20.18 -17.55 -3.98
C GLY A 199 19.67 -16.59 -5.07
N TRP A 200 19.35 -17.09 -6.27
CA TRP A 200 18.86 -16.27 -7.38
C TRP A 200 17.47 -15.69 -7.12
N ILE A 201 16.59 -16.44 -6.44
CA ILE A 201 15.25 -15.98 -6.04
C ILE A 201 15.24 -15.81 -4.51
N GLU A 202 14.86 -14.62 -4.06
CA GLU A 202 14.68 -14.30 -2.64
C GLU A 202 13.19 -14.02 -2.38
N PRO A 203 12.54 -14.65 -1.39
CA PRO A 203 13.10 -15.61 -0.42
C PRO A 203 13.25 -17.03 -0.99
N ALA A 204 14.09 -17.84 -0.34
CA ALA A 204 14.39 -19.22 -0.77
C ALA A 204 13.16 -20.14 -0.91
N SER A 205 12.06 -19.87 -0.17
CA SER A 205 10.80 -20.62 -0.34
C SER A 205 10.22 -20.48 -1.75
N ARG A 206 10.37 -19.32 -2.38
CA ARG A 206 9.92 -19.08 -3.76
C ARG A 206 10.83 -19.76 -4.79
N MET A 207 12.12 -19.90 -4.48
CA MET A 207 13.02 -20.72 -5.30
C MET A 207 12.55 -22.16 -5.33
N ASN A 208 12.20 -22.73 -4.17
CA ASN A 208 11.73 -24.11 -4.08
C ASN A 208 10.43 -24.32 -4.87
N GLU A 209 9.49 -23.37 -4.79
CA GLU A 209 8.24 -23.37 -5.57
C GLU A 209 8.50 -23.39 -7.09
N VAL A 210 9.43 -22.55 -7.55
CA VAL A 210 9.82 -22.49 -8.97
C VAL A 210 10.50 -23.77 -9.44
N VAL A 211 11.44 -24.30 -8.65
CA VAL A 211 12.15 -25.54 -8.98
C VAL A 211 11.19 -26.72 -9.05
N ASP A 212 10.26 -26.82 -8.10
CA ASP A 212 9.24 -27.87 -8.11
C ASP A 212 8.33 -27.77 -9.34
N TRP A 213 7.88 -26.56 -9.66
CA TRP A 213 7.07 -26.31 -10.85
C TRP A 213 7.79 -26.72 -12.14
N VAL A 214 9.06 -26.34 -12.31
CA VAL A 214 9.83 -26.71 -13.51
C VAL A 214 10.09 -28.22 -13.58
N LYS A 215 10.19 -28.91 -12.44
CA LYS A 215 10.31 -30.38 -12.42
C LYS A 215 9.03 -31.07 -12.85
N ASN A 216 7.88 -30.62 -12.33
CA ASN A 216 6.63 -31.40 -12.37
C ASN A 216 5.57 -30.89 -13.35
N HIS A 217 5.58 -29.60 -13.70
CA HIS A 217 4.49 -28.91 -14.41
C HIS A 217 4.97 -28.04 -15.58
N PHE A 218 6.07 -28.44 -16.21
CA PHE A 218 6.72 -27.64 -17.25
C PHE A 218 6.21 -28.01 -18.65
N GLU A 219 5.61 -27.03 -19.31
CA GLU A 219 4.91 -27.18 -20.59
C GLU A 219 5.39 -26.15 -21.62
N ASP A 220 5.09 -26.37 -22.89
CA ASP A 220 5.33 -25.36 -23.94
C ASP A 220 4.39 -24.16 -23.75
N LEU A 221 4.88 -22.96 -24.09
CA LEU A 221 4.16 -21.72 -23.84
C LEU A 221 3.53 -21.19 -25.13
N SER A 222 2.21 -20.96 -25.13
CA SER A 222 1.56 -20.26 -26.25
C SER A 222 1.87 -18.76 -26.21
N ILE A 223 2.56 -18.26 -27.23
CA ILE A 223 3.16 -16.91 -27.30
C ILE A 223 2.50 -15.96 -28.31
N SER A 224 1.46 -16.39 -29.02
CA SER A 224 0.60 -15.50 -29.81
C SER A 224 -0.88 -15.80 -29.56
N ARG A 225 -1.76 -14.92 -30.02
CA ARG A 225 -3.22 -15.08 -30.04
C ARG A 225 -3.81 -14.52 -31.34
N PRO A 226 -4.94 -15.04 -31.86
CA PRO A 226 -5.54 -14.51 -33.08
C PRO A 226 -6.09 -13.11 -32.85
N VAL A 227 -5.95 -12.26 -33.87
CA VAL A 227 -6.34 -10.84 -33.83
C VAL A 227 -7.83 -10.65 -33.60
N GLN A 228 -8.66 -11.60 -34.05
CA GLN A 228 -10.11 -11.58 -33.86
C GLN A 228 -10.47 -11.60 -32.37
N ARG A 229 -9.63 -12.24 -31.53
CA ARG A 229 -9.82 -12.26 -30.07
C ARG A 229 -9.05 -11.14 -29.38
N LEU A 230 -7.84 -10.85 -29.86
CA LEU A 230 -6.97 -9.84 -29.27
C LEU A 230 -6.43 -8.90 -30.35
N SER A 231 -7.11 -7.78 -30.56
CA SER A 231 -6.71 -6.78 -31.54
C SER A 231 -5.75 -5.74 -30.96
N TRP A 232 -5.80 -5.51 -29.64
CA TRP A 232 -4.96 -4.57 -28.90
C TRP A 232 -3.67 -5.22 -28.35
N GLY A 233 -2.60 -5.14 -29.15
CA GLY A 233 -1.26 -5.64 -28.82
C GLY A 233 -0.31 -5.56 -30.01
N ILE A 234 0.96 -5.92 -29.79
CA ILE A 234 2.00 -5.93 -30.82
C ILE A 234 1.75 -7.09 -31.79
N ARG A 235 1.81 -6.83 -33.11
CA ARG A 235 1.58 -7.86 -34.12
C ARG A 235 2.77 -8.79 -34.25
N VAL A 236 2.51 -10.05 -34.59
CA VAL A 236 3.57 -10.99 -34.95
C VAL A 236 4.22 -10.49 -36.24
N PRO A 237 5.55 -10.28 -36.27
CA PRO A 237 6.27 -9.96 -37.50
C PRO A 237 5.94 -10.99 -38.59
N GLU A 238 5.64 -10.51 -39.79
CA GLU A 238 5.29 -11.34 -40.97
C GLU A 238 3.98 -12.14 -40.88
N ASP A 239 3.23 -12.10 -39.76
CA ASP A 239 1.88 -12.67 -39.63
C ASP A 239 0.91 -11.67 -38.96
N PRO A 240 0.26 -10.79 -39.73
CA PRO A 240 -0.65 -9.78 -39.19
C PRO A 240 -1.96 -10.37 -38.63
N SER A 241 -2.21 -11.69 -38.80
CA SER A 241 -3.37 -12.38 -38.24
C SER A 241 -3.20 -12.74 -36.77
N GLN A 242 -2.00 -12.57 -36.23
CA GLN A 242 -1.62 -12.93 -34.88
C GLN A 242 -1.08 -11.73 -34.10
N THR A 243 -1.41 -11.68 -32.82
CA THR A 243 -0.93 -10.70 -31.84
C THR A 243 -0.03 -11.42 -30.85
N ILE A 244 1.14 -10.85 -30.54
CA ILE A 244 2.08 -11.37 -29.56
C ILE A 244 1.41 -11.39 -28.18
N TYR A 245 1.64 -12.47 -27.44
CA TYR A 245 1.09 -12.65 -26.10
C TYR A 245 1.67 -11.62 -25.13
N VAL A 246 0.80 -10.99 -24.34
CA VAL A 246 1.13 -9.88 -23.44
C VAL A 246 2.33 -10.15 -22.52
N TRP A 247 2.53 -11.38 -22.03
CA TRP A 247 3.67 -11.66 -21.16
C TRP A 247 5.02 -11.70 -21.89
N VAL A 248 5.04 -12.04 -23.18
CA VAL A 248 6.29 -11.98 -23.97
C VAL A 248 6.67 -10.53 -24.19
N ASP A 249 5.72 -9.74 -24.67
CA ASP A 249 5.80 -8.28 -24.81
C ASP A 249 6.25 -7.61 -23.50
N ALA A 250 5.46 -7.78 -22.44
CA ALA A 250 5.71 -7.17 -21.14
C ALA A 250 7.10 -7.53 -20.58
N LEU A 251 7.58 -8.78 -20.68
CA LEU A 251 8.89 -9.15 -20.13
C LEU A 251 10.07 -8.50 -20.89
N ILE A 252 9.91 -8.18 -22.17
CA ILE A 252 10.95 -7.57 -23.00
C ILE A 252 11.24 -6.11 -22.56
N ASN A 253 10.33 -5.47 -21.82
CA ASN A 253 10.51 -4.10 -21.32
C ASN A 253 11.86 -3.92 -20.61
N TYR A 254 12.30 -4.95 -19.86
CA TYR A 254 13.52 -4.91 -19.06
C TYR A 254 14.79 -4.75 -19.90
N ILE A 255 14.83 -5.38 -21.08
CA ILE A 255 15.96 -5.27 -22.00
C ILE A 255 15.82 -4.06 -22.93
N THR A 256 14.59 -3.67 -23.29
CA THR A 256 14.32 -2.42 -24.02
C THR A 256 14.87 -1.22 -23.24
N ALA A 257 14.58 -1.15 -21.94
CA ALA A 257 15.05 -0.06 -21.11
C ALA A 257 16.59 0.01 -21.00
N ALA A 258 17.25 -1.13 -21.18
CA ALA A 258 18.71 -1.23 -21.24
C ALA A 258 19.27 -1.02 -22.66
N GLY A 259 18.46 -0.65 -23.65
CA GLY A 259 18.88 -0.30 -25.02
C GLY A 259 18.82 -1.44 -26.05
N PHE A 260 18.15 -2.54 -25.76
CA PHE A 260 17.90 -3.59 -26.76
C PHE A 260 16.89 -3.08 -27.81
N PRO A 261 17.06 -3.38 -29.13
CA PRO A 261 18.05 -4.30 -29.72
C PRO A 261 19.35 -3.65 -30.19
N ASP A 262 19.55 -2.35 -29.97
CA ASP A 262 20.68 -1.57 -30.49
C ASP A 262 22.02 -1.80 -29.75
N TRP A 263 22.15 -2.92 -29.04
CA TRP A 263 23.38 -3.29 -28.37
C TRP A 263 24.49 -3.62 -29.36
N THR A 264 25.67 -3.04 -29.16
CA THR A 264 26.89 -3.65 -29.73
C THR A 264 27.02 -5.07 -29.16
N PRO A 265 27.32 -6.10 -29.98
CA PRO A 265 27.47 -7.47 -29.49
C PRO A 265 28.44 -7.56 -28.29
N GLY A 266 27.96 -8.11 -27.18
CA GLY A 266 28.72 -8.22 -25.92
C GLY A 266 28.72 -6.97 -25.02
N GLU A 267 28.15 -5.85 -25.45
CA GLU A 267 28.16 -4.57 -24.73
C GLU A 267 26.84 -4.20 -24.04
N SER A 268 25.95 -5.16 -23.82
CA SER A 268 24.66 -4.95 -23.12
C SER A 268 24.83 -4.37 -21.70
N HIS A 269 26.01 -4.57 -21.10
CA HIS A 269 26.39 -3.99 -19.81
C HIS A 269 26.46 -2.46 -19.81
N LYS A 270 26.68 -1.81 -20.96
CA LYS A 270 26.71 -0.34 -21.06
C LYS A 270 25.35 0.28 -20.75
N GLY A 271 24.27 -0.39 -21.12
CA GLY A 271 22.90 -0.03 -20.75
C GLY A 271 22.43 -0.61 -19.40
N GLY A 272 23.33 -1.28 -18.65
CA GLY A 272 23.01 -1.86 -17.35
C GLY A 272 22.50 -3.31 -17.37
N TRP A 273 22.35 -3.96 -18.53
CA TRP A 273 21.91 -5.38 -18.58
C TRP A 273 23.06 -6.34 -18.23
N PRO A 274 22.83 -7.50 -17.56
CA PRO A 274 21.59 -7.97 -16.94
C PRO A 274 21.13 -7.20 -15.70
N ALA A 275 19.83 -7.05 -15.46
CA ALA A 275 19.35 -6.41 -14.23
C ALA A 275 20.01 -7.04 -12.98
N ASP A 276 20.50 -6.21 -12.07
CA ASP A 276 21.05 -6.66 -10.79
C ASP A 276 19.94 -7.18 -9.87
N VAL A 277 18.77 -6.52 -9.88
CA VAL A 277 17.60 -6.93 -9.09
C VAL A 277 16.30 -6.66 -9.85
N HIS A 278 15.50 -7.69 -10.08
CA HIS A 278 14.07 -7.53 -10.37
C HIS A 278 13.27 -7.58 -9.07
N VAL A 279 12.57 -6.50 -8.70
CA VAL A 279 11.63 -6.50 -7.59
C VAL A 279 10.25 -6.83 -8.13
N ILE A 280 9.63 -7.91 -7.66
CA ILE A 280 8.32 -8.37 -8.14
C ILE A 280 7.42 -8.84 -7.00
N GLY A 281 6.10 -8.85 -7.24
CA GLY A 281 5.14 -9.51 -6.34
C GLY A 281 5.05 -11.02 -6.59
N LYS A 282 4.66 -11.79 -5.56
CA LYS A 282 4.52 -13.26 -5.66
C LYS A 282 3.54 -13.73 -6.75
N ASP A 283 2.51 -12.95 -7.07
CA ASP A 283 1.52 -13.28 -8.12
C ASP A 283 2.13 -13.47 -9.52
N ILE A 284 3.30 -12.87 -9.78
CA ILE A 284 3.94 -12.91 -11.10
C ILE A 284 5.26 -13.69 -11.12
N LEU A 285 5.47 -14.53 -10.09
CA LEU A 285 6.66 -15.34 -9.90
C LEU A 285 7.03 -16.17 -11.13
N ARG A 286 6.05 -16.92 -11.67
CA ARG A 286 6.31 -17.84 -12.80
C ARG A 286 6.75 -17.11 -14.07
N PHE A 287 6.19 -15.95 -14.35
CA PHE A 287 6.57 -15.17 -15.53
C PHE A 287 8.04 -14.74 -15.46
N HIS A 288 8.51 -14.32 -14.29
CA HIS A 288 9.88 -13.81 -14.10
C HIS A 288 10.91 -14.88 -13.83
N CYS A 289 10.49 -15.98 -13.22
CA CYS A 289 11.39 -17.03 -12.74
C CYS A 289 11.31 -18.32 -13.54
N VAL A 290 10.42 -18.40 -14.54
CA VAL A 290 10.34 -19.55 -15.46
C VAL A 290 10.35 -19.06 -16.90
N TYR A 291 9.40 -18.20 -17.29
CA TYR A 291 9.25 -17.82 -18.69
C TYR A 291 10.36 -16.88 -19.14
N TRP A 292 10.64 -15.85 -18.35
CA TRP A 292 11.68 -14.88 -18.66
C TRP A 292 13.07 -15.50 -18.84
N PRO A 293 13.59 -16.31 -17.88
CA PRO A 293 14.89 -16.94 -18.09
C PRO A 293 14.88 -17.91 -19.28
N ALA A 294 13.77 -18.60 -19.56
CA ALA A 294 13.68 -19.46 -20.74
C ALA A 294 13.76 -18.66 -22.05
N LEU A 295 13.02 -17.55 -22.15
CA LEU A 295 13.04 -16.65 -23.31
C LEU A 295 14.45 -16.07 -23.53
N LEU A 296 15.13 -15.64 -22.47
CA LEU A 296 16.50 -15.14 -22.53
C LEU A 296 17.50 -16.23 -22.94
N MET A 297 17.39 -17.44 -22.37
CA MET A 297 18.25 -18.59 -22.70
C MET A 297 18.08 -19.05 -24.15
N ALA A 298 16.91 -18.88 -24.76
CA ALA A 298 16.68 -19.21 -26.15
C ALA A 298 17.47 -18.31 -27.13
N LEU A 299 17.78 -17.09 -26.70
CA LEU A 299 18.57 -16.11 -27.47
C LEU A 299 19.99 -15.93 -26.92
N ASP A 300 20.40 -16.77 -25.97
CA ASP A 300 21.66 -16.67 -25.24
C ASP A 300 21.94 -15.26 -24.65
N ILE A 301 20.88 -14.58 -24.22
CA ILE A 301 20.96 -13.30 -23.52
C ILE A 301 21.26 -13.56 -22.03
N PRO A 302 22.18 -12.80 -21.39
CA PRO A 302 22.47 -12.96 -19.97
C PRO A 302 21.23 -12.81 -19.08
N LEU A 303 21.11 -13.68 -18.08
CA LEU A 303 20.02 -13.66 -17.10
C LEU A 303 20.20 -12.56 -16.05
N PRO A 304 19.11 -12.01 -15.47
CA PRO A 304 19.20 -11.10 -14.33
C PRO A 304 19.94 -11.77 -13.17
N LYS A 305 20.60 -10.99 -12.32
CA LYS A 305 21.43 -11.52 -11.22
C LYS A 305 20.61 -11.99 -10.03
N LYS A 306 19.45 -11.38 -9.78
CA LYS A 306 18.57 -11.71 -8.67
C LYS A 306 17.12 -11.29 -8.94
N VAL A 307 16.17 -12.05 -8.38
CA VAL A 307 14.75 -11.71 -8.32
C VAL A 307 14.34 -11.63 -6.85
N LEU A 308 13.93 -10.45 -6.40
CA LEU A 308 13.34 -10.22 -5.08
C LEU A 308 11.82 -10.30 -5.19
N VAL A 309 11.24 -11.31 -4.56
CA VAL A 309 9.80 -11.61 -4.60
C VAL A 309 9.19 -11.20 -3.27
N HIS A 310 8.42 -10.12 -3.28
CA HIS A 310 7.69 -9.69 -2.10
C HIS A 310 6.27 -10.26 -2.06
N SER A 311 5.77 -10.42 -0.84
CA SER A 311 4.40 -10.84 -0.56
C SER A 311 3.40 -9.69 -0.69
N HIS A 312 2.11 -9.98 -0.55
CA HIS A 312 1.05 -9.00 -0.76
C HIS A 312 0.80 -8.14 0.47
N TRP A 313 0.23 -6.98 0.20
CA TRP A 313 -0.52 -6.25 1.20
C TRP A 313 -1.96 -6.75 1.24
N THR A 314 -2.49 -6.92 2.45
CA THR A 314 -3.89 -7.27 2.72
C THR A 314 -4.58 -6.14 3.48
N LEU A 315 -5.92 -6.13 3.48
CA LEU A 315 -6.73 -5.26 4.33
C LEU A 315 -7.72 -6.14 5.09
N ASN A 316 -7.74 -6.02 6.42
CA ASN A 316 -8.49 -6.91 7.33
C ASN A 316 -8.20 -8.39 7.06
N ASN A 317 -6.91 -8.72 6.81
CA ASN A 317 -6.43 -10.05 6.44
C ASN A 317 -7.03 -10.64 5.15
N LYS A 318 -7.77 -9.85 4.37
CA LYS A 318 -8.30 -10.24 3.05
C LYS A 318 -7.43 -9.67 1.94
N LYS A 319 -7.25 -10.42 0.84
CA LYS A 319 -6.54 -9.95 -0.36
C LYS A 319 -7.26 -8.70 -0.88
N MET A 320 -6.51 -7.64 -1.17
CA MET A 320 -7.08 -6.44 -1.77
C MET A 320 -7.57 -6.74 -3.18
N SER A 321 -8.77 -6.29 -3.52
CA SER A 321 -9.30 -6.36 -4.88
C SER A 321 -10.30 -5.23 -5.13
N LYS A 322 -10.32 -4.74 -6.37
CA LYS A 322 -11.22 -3.65 -6.79
C LYS A 322 -12.69 -4.07 -6.69
N SER A 323 -13.01 -5.33 -7.02
CA SER A 323 -14.38 -5.86 -6.96
C SER A 323 -14.93 -5.95 -5.54
N VAL A 324 -14.08 -6.19 -4.54
CA VAL A 324 -14.47 -6.23 -3.12
C VAL A 324 -14.46 -4.83 -2.48
N GLY A 325 -13.88 -3.82 -3.14
CA GLY A 325 -13.81 -2.45 -2.63
C GLY A 325 -12.83 -2.25 -1.46
N ASN A 326 -11.99 -3.24 -1.14
CA ASN A 326 -11.08 -3.22 0.01
C ASN A 326 -9.67 -2.74 -0.33
N VAL A 327 -9.51 -1.89 -1.35
CA VAL A 327 -8.22 -1.42 -1.86
C VAL A 327 -7.77 -0.17 -1.12
N VAL A 328 -6.50 -0.13 -0.70
CA VAL A 328 -5.91 1.07 -0.09
C VAL A 328 -5.31 1.98 -1.15
N ASN A 329 -5.87 3.18 -1.29
CA ASN A 329 -5.33 4.23 -2.15
C ASN A 329 -4.10 4.91 -1.49
N PRO A 330 -2.92 4.84 -2.13
CA PRO A 330 -1.67 5.37 -1.60
C PRO A 330 -1.64 6.90 -1.53
N LEU A 331 -2.36 7.62 -2.39
CA LEU A 331 -2.40 9.09 -2.36
C LEU A 331 -3.07 9.58 -1.08
N TYR A 332 -4.18 8.95 -0.66
CA TYR A 332 -4.82 9.28 0.62
C TYR A 332 -3.90 8.96 1.80
N ALA A 333 -3.21 7.82 1.77
CA ALA A 333 -2.24 7.48 2.81
C ALA A 333 -1.12 8.52 2.91
N MET A 334 -0.55 8.96 1.79
CA MET A 334 0.50 9.98 1.76
C MET A 334 -0.01 11.36 2.17
N ASN A 335 -1.21 11.75 1.76
CA ASN A 335 -1.80 13.04 2.15
C ASN A 335 -2.09 13.10 3.66
N ARG A 336 -2.55 11.99 4.24
CA ARG A 336 -2.85 11.89 5.67
C ARG A 336 -1.58 11.82 6.53
N TRP A 337 -0.63 10.97 6.16
CA TRP A 337 0.51 10.63 7.02
C TRP A 337 1.82 11.33 6.64
N GLY A 338 1.89 11.89 5.44
CA GLY A 338 3.12 12.37 4.82
C GLY A 338 3.86 11.27 4.06
N VAL A 339 4.47 11.63 2.93
CA VAL A 339 5.10 10.70 1.99
C VAL A 339 6.13 9.78 2.67
N ASP A 340 7.09 10.36 3.39
CA ASP A 340 8.14 9.57 4.06
C ASP A 340 7.60 8.70 5.20
N ALA A 341 6.53 9.11 5.88
CA ALA A 341 5.90 8.27 6.89
C ALA A 341 5.24 7.04 6.26
N THR A 342 4.58 7.22 5.12
CA THR A 342 4.02 6.11 4.34
C THR A 342 5.14 5.20 3.83
N ARG A 343 6.23 5.75 3.26
CA ARG A 343 7.41 4.97 2.83
C ARG A 343 8.01 4.16 3.99
N TYR A 344 8.22 4.80 5.14
CA TYR A 344 8.68 4.14 6.36
C TYR A 344 7.76 2.97 6.74
N TYR A 345 6.44 3.20 6.77
CA TYR A 345 5.48 2.17 7.13
C TYR A 345 5.56 0.96 6.19
N LEU A 346 5.62 1.20 4.88
CA LEU A 346 5.71 0.14 3.88
C LEU A 346 6.99 -0.69 4.05
N LEU A 347 8.13 -0.05 4.31
CA LEU A 347 9.41 -0.75 4.49
C LEU A 347 9.50 -1.46 5.85
N ALA A 348 8.94 -0.87 6.90
CA ALA A 348 9.03 -1.40 8.26
C ALA A 348 8.02 -2.51 8.55
N GLN A 349 6.85 -2.48 7.89
CA GLN A 349 5.76 -3.42 8.09
C GLN A 349 5.60 -4.39 6.92
N GLY A 350 5.90 -3.99 5.68
CA GLY A 350 5.82 -4.83 4.50
C GLY A 350 6.58 -6.13 4.65
N GLY A 351 6.01 -7.19 4.09
CA GLY A 351 6.59 -8.52 4.12
C GLY A 351 7.26 -8.86 2.80
N ILE A 352 8.40 -9.53 2.88
CA ILE A 352 9.04 -10.19 1.75
C ILE A 352 8.56 -11.64 1.72
N ALA A 353 8.76 -12.38 2.83
CA ALA A 353 8.27 -13.75 2.98
C ALA A 353 6.75 -13.83 3.14
N ASP A 354 6.19 -13.06 4.09
CA ASP A 354 4.79 -13.18 4.50
C ASP A 354 3.92 -12.02 4.03
N ASP A 355 2.62 -12.25 3.88
CA ASP A 355 1.68 -11.16 3.57
C ASP A 355 1.60 -10.18 4.75
N ALA A 356 1.46 -8.89 4.44
CA ALA A 356 1.41 -7.82 5.44
C ALA A 356 0.03 -7.13 5.43
N ASN A 357 -0.61 -7.05 6.60
CA ASN A 357 -1.87 -6.33 6.72
C ASN A 357 -1.65 -4.81 6.85
N TYR A 358 -2.36 -4.04 6.04
CA TYR A 358 -2.42 -2.59 6.15
C TYR A 358 -3.42 -2.21 7.25
N ALA A 359 -3.02 -1.34 8.18
CA ALA A 359 -3.90 -0.79 9.21
C ALA A 359 -3.40 0.60 9.61
N ASN A 360 -4.31 1.60 9.61
CA ASN A 360 -3.97 2.96 10.00
C ASN A 360 -3.51 3.03 11.45
N ASP A 361 -4.12 2.27 12.37
CA ASP A 361 -3.73 2.23 13.79
C ASP A 361 -2.28 1.76 13.96
N HIS A 362 -1.85 0.77 13.19
CA HIS A 362 -0.46 0.32 13.19
C HIS A 362 0.49 1.40 12.69
N LEU A 363 0.07 2.17 11.68
CA LEU A 363 0.84 3.29 11.15
C LEU A 363 0.95 4.41 12.20
N VAL A 364 -0.15 4.79 12.87
CA VAL A 364 -0.16 5.77 13.98
C VAL A 364 0.80 5.36 15.08
N ILE A 365 0.71 4.11 15.55
CA ILE A 365 1.56 3.59 16.64
C ILE A 365 3.03 3.70 16.23
N LYS A 366 3.38 3.30 15.01
CA LYS A 366 4.75 3.36 14.49
C LYS A 366 5.22 4.80 14.29
N TYR A 367 4.36 5.69 13.80
CA TYR A 367 4.63 7.11 13.64
C TYR A 367 4.96 7.75 14.99
N LYS A 368 4.07 7.58 15.97
CA LYS A 368 4.23 8.12 17.33
C LYS A 368 5.48 7.56 18.00
N LYS A 369 5.72 6.25 17.88
CA LYS A 369 6.83 5.57 18.57
C LYS A 369 8.20 5.86 17.94
N TYR A 370 8.36 5.67 16.64
CA TYR A 370 9.67 5.65 16.00
C TYR A 370 10.00 6.95 15.27
N LEU A 371 9.03 7.55 14.58
CA LEU A 371 9.25 8.78 13.81
C LEU A 371 9.21 10.01 14.71
N GLN A 372 8.07 10.29 15.33
CA GLN A 372 7.87 11.46 16.19
C GLN A 372 8.60 11.31 17.53
N GLY A 373 8.26 10.28 18.32
CA GLY A 373 8.84 10.06 19.65
C GLY A 373 10.28 9.57 19.65
N GLY A 374 10.72 8.96 18.54
CA GLY A 374 12.10 8.51 18.36
C GLY A 374 12.97 9.59 17.74
N LEU A 375 13.00 9.63 16.40
CA LEU A 375 13.93 10.47 15.64
C LEU A 375 13.64 11.97 15.78
N GLY A 376 12.38 12.38 15.64
CA GLY A 376 11.96 13.78 15.73
C GLY A 376 12.20 14.39 17.12
N ASN A 377 11.82 13.66 18.17
CA ASN A 377 12.06 14.06 19.56
C ASN A 377 13.56 14.17 19.87
N LEU A 378 14.37 13.22 19.41
CA LEU A 378 15.82 13.25 19.63
C LEU A 378 16.46 14.49 18.98
N LEU A 379 16.09 14.79 17.73
CA LEU A 379 16.56 15.98 17.02
C LEU A 379 16.15 17.26 17.77
N GLY A 380 14.88 17.36 18.19
CA GLY A 380 14.38 18.52 18.93
C GLY A 380 15.08 18.70 20.28
N ARG A 381 15.36 17.60 21.01
CA ARG A 381 16.10 17.65 22.28
C ARG A 381 17.55 18.08 22.12
N LEU A 382 18.18 17.83 20.97
CA LEU A 382 19.53 18.30 20.70
C LEU A 382 19.57 19.78 20.26
N THR A 383 18.67 20.17 19.35
CA THR A 383 18.83 21.41 18.56
C THR A 383 18.11 22.64 19.13
N ARG A 384 17.11 22.46 19.99
CA ARG A 384 16.25 23.54 20.49
C ARG A 384 16.64 24.14 21.85
N PRO A 385 17.25 23.39 22.80
CA PRO A 385 17.61 23.97 24.08
C PRO A 385 18.60 25.13 23.96
N LYS A 386 18.36 26.22 24.70
CA LYS A 386 19.28 27.38 24.77
C LYS A 386 20.50 27.15 25.65
N ALA A 387 20.54 26.04 26.39
CA ALA A 387 21.60 25.73 27.34
C ALA A 387 22.91 25.29 26.65
N TRP A 388 22.87 24.98 25.36
CA TRP A 388 24.03 24.63 24.56
C TRP A 388 23.82 25.01 23.09
N ASN A 389 24.89 24.95 22.31
CA ASN A 389 24.87 25.12 20.87
C ASN A 389 25.55 23.91 20.21
N VAL A 390 24.93 23.34 19.16
CA VAL A 390 25.44 22.13 18.49
C VAL A 390 26.82 22.38 17.87
N ARG A 391 27.06 23.56 17.29
CA ARG A 391 28.38 23.93 16.74
C ARG A 391 29.46 23.92 17.82
N ASP A 392 29.16 24.47 18.99
CA ASP A 392 30.10 24.50 20.11
C ASP A 392 30.40 23.08 20.63
N ILE A 393 29.38 22.22 20.72
CA ILE A 393 29.55 20.81 21.11
C ILE A 393 30.48 20.06 20.14
N VAL A 394 30.27 20.23 18.84
CA VAL A 394 31.07 19.59 17.79
C VAL A 394 32.51 20.10 17.84
N THR A 395 32.71 21.42 17.89
CA THR A 395 34.06 22.02 17.89
C THR A 395 34.86 21.72 19.16
N ARG A 396 34.21 21.59 20.32
CA ARG A 396 34.83 21.15 21.58
C ARG A 396 35.12 19.65 21.64
N SER A 397 34.77 18.88 20.63
CA SER A 397 35.02 17.43 20.59
C SER A 397 35.92 17.05 19.40
N PRO A 398 37.15 17.58 19.29
CA PRO A 398 38.04 17.28 18.17
C PRO A 398 38.41 15.79 18.10
N PRO A 399 38.74 15.25 16.91
CA PRO A 399 39.25 13.89 16.75
C PRO A 399 40.71 13.78 17.21
N ASP A 400 40.96 14.11 18.46
CA ASP A 400 42.28 14.15 19.09
C ASP A 400 42.33 13.12 20.23
N HIS A 401 43.31 12.21 20.14
CA HIS A 401 43.48 11.14 21.12
C HIS A 401 43.81 11.68 22.51
N ASP A 402 44.68 12.69 22.59
CA ASP A 402 45.10 13.27 23.86
C ASP A 402 43.94 14.05 24.50
N PHE A 403 43.10 14.68 23.67
CA PHE A 403 41.86 15.30 24.14
C PHE A 403 40.87 14.28 24.70
N ASP A 404 40.66 13.16 24.01
CA ASP A 404 39.78 12.09 24.50
C ASP A 404 40.32 11.48 25.82
N VAL A 405 41.63 11.26 25.93
CA VAL A 405 42.28 10.78 27.18
C VAL A 405 42.10 11.80 28.31
N MET A 406 42.32 13.09 28.04
CA MET A 406 42.12 14.16 29.00
C MET A 406 40.67 14.20 29.48
N MET A 407 39.69 14.19 28.56
CA MET A 407 38.27 14.19 28.91
C MET A 407 37.88 12.97 29.74
N HIS A 408 38.39 11.80 29.37
CA HIS A 408 38.19 10.57 30.11
C HIS A 408 38.73 10.59 31.54
N SER A 409 39.77 11.38 31.82
CA SER A 409 40.32 11.50 33.18
C SER A 409 39.37 12.19 34.16
N PHE A 410 38.45 13.03 33.67
CA PHE A 410 37.44 13.70 34.49
C PHE A 410 36.19 12.85 34.73
N MET A 411 36.02 11.73 34.03
CA MET A 411 34.76 10.97 34.04
C MET A 411 34.81 9.74 34.95
N PRO A 412 33.72 9.43 35.68
CA PRO A 412 33.58 8.13 36.34
C PRO A 412 33.73 6.97 35.33
N LYS A 413 34.41 5.90 35.75
CA LYS A 413 34.77 4.77 34.89
C LYS A 413 33.54 4.16 34.21
N GLU A 414 32.44 4.01 34.93
CA GLU A 414 31.20 3.39 34.47
C GLU A 414 30.55 4.25 33.37
N ILE A 415 30.56 5.58 33.53
CA ILE A 415 30.03 6.53 32.54
C ILE A 415 30.88 6.52 31.29
N ARG A 416 32.21 6.53 31.46
CA ARG A 416 33.16 6.46 30.35
C ARG A 416 32.98 5.20 29.50
N LEU A 417 32.80 4.04 30.13
CA LEU A 417 32.58 2.77 29.43
C LEU A 417 31.29 2.79 28.60
N ASP A 418 30.20 3.34 29.15
CA ASP A 418 28.91 3.44 28.45
C ASP A 418 28.96 4.41 27.24
N LEU A 419 29.62 5.56 27.39
CA LEU A 419 29.83 6.50 26.27
C LEU A 419 30.75 5.91 25.20
N HIS A 420 31.81 5.19 25.60
CA HIS A 420 32.67 4.49 24.66
C HIS A 420 31.91 3.39 23.91
N ALA A 421 31.06 2.60 24.59
CA ALA A 421 30.23 1.60 23.95
C ALA A 421 29.26 2.21 22.93
N THR A 422 28.69 3.39 23.24
CA THR A 422 27.85 4.14 22.30
C THR A 422 28.65 4.58 21.08
N GLU A 423 29.86 5.11 21.27
CA GLU A 423 30.74 5.50 20.17
C GLU A 423 31.10 4.31 19.27
N GLN A 424 31.40 3.14 19.84
CA GLN A 424 31.66 1.91 19.07
C GLN A 424 30.43 1.44 18.28
N MET A 425 29.24 1.55 18.87
CA MET A 425 27.98 1.26 18.18
C MET A 425 27.79 2.18 16.96
N LEU A 426 28.09 3.48 17.10
CA LEU A 426 28.03 4.43 15.98
C LEU A 426 29.08 4.11 14.90
N LYS A 427 30.31 3.73 15.27
CA LYS A 427 31.35 3.29 14.32
C LYS A 427 30.93 2.06 13.51
N GLY A 428 30.20 1.13 14.14
CA GLY A 428 29.69 -0.07 13.48
C GLY A 428 28.39 0.12 12.68
N ALA A 429 27.70 1.27 12.80
CA ALA A 429 26.37 1.45 12.24
C ALA A 429 26.31 1.34 10.71
N ALA A 430 27.14 2.12 10.01
CA ALA A 430 27.14 2.14 8.54
C ALA A 430 27.51 0.77 7.91
N PRO A 431 28.57 0.06 8.36
CA PRO A 431 28.87 -1.29 7.87
C PRO A 431 27.73 -2.30 8.10
N ILE A 432 27.06 -2.23 9.27
CA ILE A 432 25.92 -3.11 9.57
C ILE A 432 24.76 -2.86 8.59
N VAL A 433 24.43 -1.59 8.34
CA VAL A 433 23.37 -1.22 7.39
C VAL A 433 23.74 -1.65 5.96
N ALA A 434 25.00 -1.44 5.56
CA ALA A 434 25.49 -1.88 4.25
C ALA A 434 25.35 -3.38 4.04
N SER A 435 25.75 -4.18 5.03
CA SER A 435 25.60 -5.64 4.98
C SER A 435 24.14 -6.09 4.81
N ARG A 436 23.18 -5.38 5.41
CA ARG A 436 21.74 -5.67 5.24
C ARG A 436 21.25 -5.32 3.84
N MET A 437 21.70 -4.20 3.29
CA MET A 437 21.35 -3.78 1.94
C MET A 437 21.94 -4.71 0.86
N GLU A 438 23.18 -5.17 1.03
CA GLU A 438 23.81 -6.18 0.15
C GLU A 438 23.05 -7.52 0.16
N LYS A 439 22.47 -7.88 1.31
CA LYS A 439 21.59 -9.04 1.45
C LYS A 439 20.16 -8.81 0.96
N HIS A 440 19.84 -7.64 0.42
CA HIS A 440 18.51 -7.26 -0.04
C HIS A 440 17.47 -7.26 1.11
N GLU A 441 17.89 -6.87 2.31
CA GLU A 441 17.06 -6.79 3.53
C GLU A 441 16.78 -5.32 3.94
N PRO A 442 16.07 -4.50 3.14
CA PRO A 442 15.85 -3.08 3.44
C PRO A 442 15.07 -2.86 4.75
N LYS A 443 14.18 -3.80 5.11
CA LYS A 443 13.45 -3.81 6.38
C LYS A 443 14.38 -3.93 7.59
N GLU A 444 15.39 -4.78 7.51
CA GLU A 444 16.38 -4.92 8.59
C GLU A 444 17.33 -3.72 8.61
N ALA A 445 17.73 -3.22 7.45
CA ALA A 445 18.56 -2.01 7.33
C ALA A 445 17.92 -0.82 8.05
N ILE A 446 16.66 -0.49 7.74
CA ILE A 446 15.96 0.63 8.38
C ILE A 446 15.77 0.42 9.89
N ARG A 447 15.50 -0.82 10.33
CA ARG A 447 15.42 -1.16 11.76
C ARG A 447 16.73 -0.89 12.50
N LYS A 448 17.88 -1.21 11.89
CA LYS A 448 19.19 -0.91 12.49
C LYS A 448 19.44 0.58 12.61
N ILE A 449 19.00 1.38 11.64
CA ILE A 449 19.11 2.85 11.73
C ILE A 449 18.24 3.39 12.88
N PHE A 450 16.97 2.98 12.97
CA PHE A 450 16.09 3.45 14.06
C PHE A 450 16.52 2.96 15.45
N LYS A 451 17.26 1.84 15.55
CA LYS A 451 17.85 1.40 16.82
C LYS A 451 18.87 2.41 17.36
N ILE A 452 19.59 3.13 16.49
CA ILE A 452 20.49 4.23 16.89
C ILE A 452 19.70 5.29 17.64
N SER A 453 18.59 5.76 17.06
CA SER A 453 17.71 6.76 17.69
C SER A 453 17.16 6.29 19.05
N THR A 454 16.75 5.02 19.16
CA THR A 454 16.29 4.45 20.44
C THR A 454 17.39 4.48 21.49
N THR A 455 18.59 3.97 21.17
CA THR A 455 19.72 3.93 22.10
C THR A 455 20.18 5.34 22.53
N LEU A 456 20.16 6.31 21.62
CA LEU A 456 20.54 7.68 21.94
C LEU A 456 19.50 8.43 22.78
N ASN A 457 18.20 8.15 22.57
CA ASN A 457 17.15 8.65 23.47
C ASN A 457 17.34 8.10 24.90
N GLU A 458 17.64 6.80 25.03
CA GLU A 458 17.93 6.17 26.33
C GLU A 458 19.17 6.79 27.00
N LEU A 459 20.25 7.00 26.24
CA LEU A 459 21.47 7.65 26.72
C LEU A 459 21.18 9.07 27.24
N LEU A 460 20.52 9.89 26.41
CA LEU A 460 20.25 11.30 26.74
C LEU A 460 19.28 11.42 27.93
N SER A 461 18.34 10.49 28.09
CA SER A 461 17.47 10.43 29.27
C SER A 461 18.19 9.96 30.53
N ARG A 462 19.15 9.03 30.43
CA ARG A 462 19.93 8.54 31.58
C ARG A 462 20.96 9.53 32.07
N ARG A 463 21.53 10.33 31.16
CA ARG A 463 22.61 11.29 31.46
C ARG A 463 22.11 12.67 31.84
N GLU A 464 20.87 13.01 31.51
CA GLU A 464 20.25 14.28 31.86
C GLU A 464 21.13 15.52 31.61
N PRO A 465 21.64 15.72 30.38
CA PRO A 465 22.61 16.78 30.10
C PRO A 465 22.10 18.19 30.44
N TRP A 466 20.78 18.42 30.47
CA TRP A 466 20.16 19.68 30.91
C TRP A 466 20.40 20.03 32.38
N ALA A 467 20.71 19.04 33.22
CA ALA A 467 21.13 19.24 34.60
C ALA A 467 22.66 19.40 34.66
N LEU A 468 23.40 18.52 33.98
CA LEU A 468 24.86 18.50 34.00
C LEU A 468 25.49 19.80 33.50
N VAL A 469 24.95 20.42 32.44
CA VAL A 469 25.47 21.71 31.92
C VAL A 469 25.31 22.89 32.89
N LYS A 470 24.56 22.72 33.98
CA LYS A 470 24.36 23.74 35.02
C LYS A 470 25.22 23.47 36.26
N SER A 471 25.91 22.33 36.31
CA SER A 471 26.82 21.99 37.41
C SER A 471 28.05 22.90 37.39
N GLU A 472 28.74 23.04 38.52
CA GLU A 472 30.05 23.69 38.58
C GLU A 472 31.20 22.67 38.40
N ASP A 473 30.89 21.37 38.37
CA ASP A 473 31.88 20.30 38.23
C ASP A 473 32.32 20.12 36.77
N ALA A 474 33.63 20.18 36.54
CA ALA A 474 34.23 19.92 35.24
C ALA A 474 33.95 18.49 34.73
N ALA A 475 33.80 17.51 35.63
CA ALA A 475 33.40 16.14 35.30
C ALA A 475 32.00 16.09 34.68
N ASP A 476 31.04 16.81 35.26
CA ASP A 476 29.67 16.86 34.76
C ASP A 476 29.60 17.53 33.38
N HIS A 477 30.37 18.60 33.17
CA HIS A 477 30.50 19.24 31.86
C HIS A 477 31.09 18.29 30.82
N ALA A 478 32.16 17.55 31.15
CA ALA A 478 32.75 16.56 30.25
C ALA A 478 31.76 15.47 29.86
N VAL A 479 30.93 15.00 30.81
CA VAL A 479 29.86 14.03 30.56
C VAL A 479 28.78 14.61 29.66
N ALA A 480 28.34 15.84 29.91
CA ALA A 480 27.33 16.51 29.10
C ALA A 480 27.81 16.68 27.66
N ASP A 481 29.01 17.23 27.45
CA ASP A 481 29.56 17.51 26.13
C ASP A 481 29.75 16.23 25.31
N LYS A 482 30.36 15.19 25.89
CA LYS A 482 30.53 13.91 25.19
C LYS A 482 29.19 13.26 24.87
N THR A 483 28.20 13.34 25.77
CA THR A 483 26.85 12.80 25.53
C THR A 483 26.18 13.52 24.36
N LEU A 484 26.16 14.85 24.38
CA LEU A 484 25.53 15.66 23.35
C LEU A 484 26.24 15.48 21.99
N PHE A 485 27.57 15.36 22.00
CA PHE A 485 28.37 15.08 20.81
C PHE A 485 27.98 13.73 20.16
N LEU A 486 27.89 12.66 20.96
CA LEU A 486 27.48 11.35 20.44
C LEU A 486 26.05 11.35 19.90
N VAL A 487 25.15 12.15 20.50
CA VAL A 487 23.79 12.34 19.98
C VAL A 487 23.79 13.09 18.65
N ALA A 488 24.61 14.14 18.53
CA ALA A 488 24.79 14.89 17.29
C ALA A 488 25.34 14.00 16.16
N GLU A 489 26.41 13.26 16.42
CA GLU A 489 26.98 12.31 15.44
C GLU A 489 26.00 11.20 15.09
N GLY A 490 25.28 10.65 16.07
CA GLY A 490 24.31 9.61 15.84
C GLY A 490 23.13 10.05 14.98
N LEU A 491 22.64 11.29 15.17
CA LEU A 491 21.63 11.90 14.30
C LEU A 491 22.18 12.17 12.90
N ARG A 492 23.42 12.69 12.78
CA ARG A 492 24.08 12.92 11.49
C ARG A 492 24.22 11.63 10.68
N ILE A 493 24.76 10.57 11.31
CA ILE A 493 24.92 9.25 10.69
C ILE A 493 23.55 8.66 10.31
N SER A 494 22.56 8.76 11.20
CA SER A 494 21.20 8.30 10.92
C SER A 494 20.57 9.07 9.75
N GLY A 495 20.73 10.39 9.69
CA GLY A 495 20.29 11.22 8.58
C GLY A 495 20.89 10.77 7.26
N ILE A 496 22.20 10.54 7.21
CA ILE A 496 22.90 10.08 5.99
C ILE A 496 22.35 8.72 5.54
N LEU A 497 22.25 7.76 6.46
CA LEU A 497 21.80 6.40 6.16
C LEU A 497 20.30 6.32 5.84
N LEU A 498 19.48 7.28 6.27
CA LEU A 498 18.05 7.34 5.97
C LEU A 498 17.71 7.93 4.61
N GLN A 499 18.64 8.59 3.91
CA GLN A 499 18.37 9.22 2.60
C GLN A 499 17.70 8.28 1.57
N PRO A 500 18.06 6.98 1.47
CA PRO A 500 17.37 6.06 0.56
C PRO A 500 15.94 5.73 0.98
N PHE A 501 15.64 5.79 2.27
CA PHE A 501 14.39 5.34 2.85
C PHE A 501 13.38 6.49 2.98
N LEU A 502 13.83 7.63 3.52
CA LEU A 502 13.05 8.81 3.88
C LEU A 502 13.72 10.06 3.25
N PRO A 503 13.68 10.23 1.92
CA PRO A 503 14.48 11.24 1.24
C PRO A 503 14.24 12.67 1.74
N ASP A 504 12.98 13.06 1.95
CA ASP A 504 12.62 14.43 2.34
C ASP A 504 12.98 14.69 3.82
N LYS A 505 12.70 13.73 4.70
CA LYS A 505 12.96 13.83 6.15
C LYS A 505 14.42 13.64 6.52
N ALA A 506 15.16 12.81 5.80
CA ALA A 506 16.60 12.71 5.94
C ALA A 506 17.28 14.02 5.54
N ALA A 507 16.87 14.62 4.42
CA ALA A 507 17.37 15.94 4.00
C ALA A 507 17.06 17.02 5.05
N GLN A 508 15.80 17.11 5.52
CA GLN A 508 15.40 18.06 6.54
C GLN A 508 16.19 17.89 7.86
N LEU A 509 16.43 16.65 8.30
CA LEU A 509 17.24 16.36 9.48
C LEU A 509 18.68 16.89 9.30
N LEU A 510 19.32 16.57 8.16
CA LEU A 510 20.70 16.97 7.88
C LEU A 510 20.83 18.49 7.69
N ASP A 511 19.82 19.15 7.09
CA ASP A 511 19.73 20.61 7.01
C ASP A 511 19.64 21.24 8.41
N THR A 512 18.83 20.65 9.29
CA THR A 512 18.65 21.13 10.68
C THR A 512 19.95 21.00 11.48
N LEU A 513 20.76 19.98 11.22
CA LEU A 513 22.09 19.80 11.83
C LEU A 513 23.18 20.67 11.18
N GLY A 514 22.93 21.26 10.02
CA GLY A 514 23.94 22.05 9.32
C GLY A 514 24.97 21.24 8.54
N VAL A 515 24.62 20.03 8.07
CA VAL A 515 25.55 19.15 7.35
C VAL A 515 25.63 19.56 5.88
N ALA A 516 26.82 19.90 5.38
CA ALA A 516 27.00 20.29 3.98
C ALA A 516 26.55 19.19 3.00
N ARG A 517 25.97 19.57 1.84
CA ARG A 517 25.37 18.60 0.89
C ARG A 517 26.37 17.58 0.34
N ASP A 518 27.60 18.03 0.07
CA ASP A 518 28.74 17.22 -0.35
C ASP A 518 29.26 16.26 0.75
N LYS A 519 28.89 16.52 2.01
CA LYS A 519 29.21 15.69 3.18
C LYS A 519 28.07 14.74 3.60
N ARG A 520 27.14 14.43 2.69
CA ARG A 520 26.00 13.51 2.92
C ARG A 520 26.16 12.14 2.25
N THR A 521 27.37 11.75 1.88
CA THR A 521 27.62 10.44 1.24
C THR A 521 27.81 9.33 2.27
N PHE A 522 27.77 8.06 1.84
CA PHE A 522 28.02 6.93 2.74
C PHE A 522 29.38 7.02 3.46
N ALA A 523 30.42 7.52 2.79
CA ALA A 523 31.74 7.73 3.38
C ALA A 523 31.72 8.70 4.58
N HIS A 524 30.72 9.58 4.64
CA HIS A 524 30.51 10.49 5.75
C HIS A 524 29.62 9.89 6.86
N ALA A 525 29.11 8.66 6.73
CA ALA A 525 28.35 7.99 7.79
C ALA A 525 29.27 7.37 8.86
N VAL A 526 30.34 8.07 9.24
CA VAL A 526 31.37 7.62 10.18
C VAL A 526 31.55 8.67 11.28
N PRO A 527 31.64 8.29 12.57
CA PRO A 527 31.85 9.25 13.65
C PRO A 527 33.10 10.13 13.43
N ARG A 528 32.98 11.43 13.72
CA ARG A 528 34.07 12.43 13.64
C ARG A 528 34.64 12.65 12.23
N CYS A 529 33.98 12.18 11.18
CA CYS A 529 34.44 12.42 9.81
C CYS A 529 34.16 13.85 9.30
N ASP A 530 33.23 14.56 9.95
CA ASP A 530 32.87 15.93 9.64
C ASP A 530 32.78 16.72 10.94
N MET A 531 33.64 17.72 11.08
CA MET A 531 33.71 18.60 12.25
C MET A 531 33.21 20.01 11.92
N ASP A 532 32.62 20.25 10.74
CA ASP A 532 32.19 21.58 10.29
C ASP A 532 30.69 21.85 10.47
N TYR A 533 29.90 20.82 10.78
CA TYR A 533 28.46 20.96 11.00
C TYR A 533 28.12 21.60 12.36
N GLY A 534 26.82 21.78 12.61
CA GLY A 534 26.26 22.31 13.86
C GLY A 534 25.68 23.72 13.75
N ILE A 535 25.82 24.38 12.59
CA ILE A 535 25.12 25.64 12.26
C ILE A 535 23.92 25.29 11.36
N PRO A 536 22.68 25.37 11.86
CA PRO A 536 21.50 24.95 11.10
C PRO A 536 21.34 25.72 9.79
N MET A 537 21.02 25.01 8.71
CA MET A 537 20.64 25.62 7.43
C MET A 537 19.16 26.03 7.40
N VAL A 538 18.37 25.41 8.26
CA VAL A 538 16.95 25.67 8.47
C VAL A 538 16.67 25.80 9.96
N ASP A 539 15.64 26.56 10.32
CA ASP A 539 15.24 26.73 11.72
C ASP A 539 14.78 25.37 12.31
N PRO A 540 15.37 24.89 13.42
CA PRO A 540 14.93 23.67 14.11
C PRO A 540 13.51 23.75 14.70
N GLY A 541 12.90 24.94 14.68
CA GLY A 541 11.58 25.19 15.21
C GLY A 541 11.56 25.28 16.74
N SER A 542 10.40 25.65 17.28
CA SER A 542 10.16 25.97 18.68
C SER A 542 9.18 25.02 19.38
N GLY A 543 8.43 24.18 18.65
CA GLY A 543 7.30 23.41 19.19
C GLY A 543 7.16 22.00 18.61
N ARG A 544 6.08 21.27 18.98
CA ARG A 544 5.84 19.95 18.37
C ARG A 544 5.34 20.08 16.92
N ALA A 545 4.57 21.14 16.63
CA ALA A 545 3.96 21.39 15.33
C ALA A 545 4.98 21.69 14.21
N ASP A 546 6.17 22.17 14.54
CA ASP A 546 7.26 22.46 13.60
C ASP A 546 8.41 21.43 13.70
N GLY A 547 8.18 20.32 14.42
CA GLY A 547 9.15 19.23 14.52
C GLY A 547 9.34 18.48 13.21
N LEU A 548 10.44 17.71 13.12
CA LEU A 548 10.74 16.85 11.96
C LEU A 548 9.56 15.96 11.58
N PHE A 549 8.84 15.46 12.57
CA PHE A 549 7.58 14.72 12.43
C PHE A 549 6.52 15.38 13.30
N PRO A 550 5.67 16.26 12.74
CA PRO A 550 4.67 16.98 13.53
C PRO A 550 3.55 16.04 14.04
N PRO A 551 2.80 16.45 15.08
CA PRO A 551 1.55 15.82 15.48
C PRO A 551 0.65 15.55 14.29
N VAL A 552 0.06 14.35 14.24
CA VAL A 552 -0.94 14.02 13.21
C VAL A 552 -2.30 14.54 13.69
N VAL A 553 -3.24 14.80 12.78
CA VAL A 553 -4.54 15.47 13.05
C VAL A 553 -5.38 14.81 14.17
N GLU A 554 -5.13 13.54 14.49
CA GLU A 554 -5.70 12.85 15.68
C GLU A 554 -5.21 13.39 17.04
N ASP A 555 -4.17 14.23 17.08
CA ASP A 555 -3.72 14.89 18.31
C ASP A 555 -4.59 16.12 18.69
N MET A 556 -5.72 16.36 18.01
CA MET A 556 -6.85 17.14 18.56
C MET A 556 -7.81 16.20 19.31
N ASP A 557 -7.55 15.99 20.60
CA ASP A 557 -8.48 15.46 21.62
C ASP A 557 -9.20 14.13 21.31
N VAL A 558 -8.46 13.01 21.19
CA VAL A 558 -9.04 11.68 21.40
C VAL A 558 -8.40 11.04 22.64
N GLU A 559 -9.15 11.04 23.76
CA GLU A 559 -8.78 10.28 24.96
C GLU A 559 -8.89 8.77 24.66
N PHE A 560 -7.77 8.05 24.75
CA PHE A 560 -7.76 6.59 24.71
C PHE A 560 -8.29 6.03 26.04
N PRO A 561 -9.33 5.17 26.04
CA PRO A 561 -9.75 4.47 27.25
C PRO A 561 -8.62 3.54 27.70
N GLY A 562 -8.04 3.82 28.88
CA GLY A 562 -6.98 2.97 29.46
C GLY A 562 -5.79 3.72 30.06
N SER A 563 -5.66 5.03 29.89
CA SER A 563 -4.65 5.80 30.64
C SER A 563 -5.15 6.08 32.06
N SER A 564 -4.55 5.40 33.04
CA SER A 564 -4.84 5.63 34.45
C SER A 564 -4.25 6.97 34.90
N LYS A 565 -5.12 7.99 35.01
CA LYS A 565 -5.11 9.00 36.09
C LYS A 565 -6.33 9.92 35.94
N SER A 566 -7.40 9.56 36.63
CA SER A 566 -8.53 10.42 36.90
C SER A 566 -8.15 11.56 37.86
N ARG A 567 -8.42 12.80 37.45
CA ARG A 567 -9.00 13.81 38.37
C ARG A 567 -9.66 14.93 37.59
N GLN A 568 -10.98 14.82 37.48
CA GLN A 568 -11.89 15.91 37.11
C GLN A 568 -11.76 17.10 38.08
N LYS A 569 -11.94 18.31 37.55
CA LYS A 569 -12.78 19.34 38.16
C LYS A 569 -13.38 20.23 37.05
N ALA A 570 -14.71 20.21 36.98
CA ALA A 570 -15.54 20.89 36.01
C ALA A 570 -16.01 22.29 36.45
N LYS A 571 -16.56 23.04 35.45
CA LYS A 571 -17.44 24.24 35.44
C LYS A 571 -16.75 25.51 34.89
N LYS A 572 -17.34 26.34 33.99
CA LYS A 572 -18.74 26.55 33.56
C LYS A 572 -18.78 27.39 32.25
N SER A 573 -19.61 26.98 31.28
CA SER A 573 -20.57 27.78 30.45
C SER A 573 -20.23 29.21 29.98
N LYS A 574 -20.22 29.43 28.65
CA LYS A 574 -21.23 30.20 27.87
C LYS A 574 -20.85 30.23 26.36
N ARG A 575 -21.78 29.86 25.48
CA ARG A 575 -21.89 30.40 24.10
C ARG A 575 -23.27 31.07 24.02
N PRO A 576 -23.35 32.26 23.41
CA PRO A 576 -23.99 32.41 22.10
C PRO A 576 -23.08 33.29 21.21
N GLU A 577 -23.29 33.59 19.94
CA GLU A 577 -24.44 33.57 19.04
C GLU A 577 -23.84 33.56 17.62
N TRP A 578 -24.60 33.05 16.67
CA TRP A 578 -24.31 32.93 15.24
C TRP A 578 -24.36 34.32 14.56
N GLU A 579 -23.54 34.51 13.50
CA GLU A 579 -23.49 35.59 12.47
C GLU A 579 -22.00 35.96 12.24
N ASN A 580 -21.33 35.69 11.12
CA ASN A 580 -21.76 35.90 9.74
C ASN A 580 -21.16 34.88 8.76
N THR A 581 -22.00 34.60 7.79
CA THR A 581 -22.00 33.69 6.65
C THR A 581 -20.75 33.75 5.74
N THR A 582 -20.13 32.59 5.51
CA THR A 582 -19.81 32.11 4.15
C THR A 582 -19.81 30.59 4.21
N VAL A 583 -20.85 29.94 3.69
CA VAL A 583 -20.96 28.47 3.74
C VAL A 583 -20.06 27.90 2.66
N THR A 584 -18.88 27.42 3.05
CA THR A 584 -17.99 26.63 2.19
C THR A 584 -18.53 25.20 2.06
N ALA A 585 -18.22 24.54 0.93
CA ALA A 585 -18.58 23.14 0.63
C ALA A 585 -18.25 22.14 1.76
N SER A 586 -17.38 22.50 2.70
CA SER A 586 -17.05 21.73 3.90
C SER A 586 -18.16 21.57 4.92
N ALA A 587 -19.23 22.38 4.90
CA ALA A 587 -20.34 22.24 5.84
C ALA A 587 -21.34 21.12 5.44
N ILE A 588 -21.37 20.76 4.15
CA ILE A 588 -22.18 19.65 3.63
C ILE A 588 -21.46 18.30 3.89
N GLN A 589 -20.13 18.32 3.99
CA GLN A 589 -19.21 17.16 4.05
C GLN A 589 -19.20 16.35 5.36
N VAL A 590 -20.03 16.66 6.37
CA VAL A 590 -19.90 16.05 7.73
C VAL A 590 -21.22 15.44 8.26
N SER A 591 -22.15 15.02 7.42
CA SER A 591 -23.50 14.66 7.94
C SER A 591 -24.25 13.51 7.26
N THR A 592 -23.59 12.69 6.46
CA THR A 592 -24.16 11.50 5.80
C THR A 592 -23.50 10.22 6.30
N ALA A 593 -24.16 9.07 6.11
CA ALA A 593 -23.65 7.74 6.45
C ALA A 593 -22.83 7.10 5.30
N SER A 594 -22.64 7.82 4.19
CA SER A 594 -21.89 7.42 2.99
C SER A 594 -21.00 8.59 2.48
N GLU A 595 -20.00 8.27 1.64
CA GLU A 595 -18.93 9.17 1.16
C GLU A 595 -19.43 10.53 0.62
N PRO A 596 -18.66 11.62 0.77
CA PRO A 596 -19.14 12.97 0.46
C PRO A 596 -19.20 13.23 -1.05
N LEU A 597 -20.42 13.27 -1.60
CA LEU A 597 -20.72 13.73 -2.96
C LEU A 597 -21.12 15.22 -2.98
N THR A 598 -21.05 15.88 -4.13
CA THR A 598 -21.63 17.22 -4.29
C THR A 598 -23.16 17.16 -4.34
N LEU A 599 -23.86 18.27 -4.09
CA LEU A 599 -25.32 18.27 -4.08
C LEU A 599 -25.90 17.82 -5.44
N GLU A 600 -25.27 18.25 -6.54
CA GLU A 600 -25.58 17.81 -7.90
C GLU A 600 -25.32 16.31 -8.12
N ASP A 601 -24.17 15.78 -7.69
CA ASP A 601 -23.85 14.34 -7.80
C ASP A 601 -24.83 13.47 -7.00
N GLU A 602 -25.30 13.97 -5.85
CA GLU A 602 -26.32 13.31 -5.04
C GLU A 602 -27.68 13.29 -5.74
N TYR A 603 -28.09 14.39 -6.37
CA TYR A 603 -29.33 14.44 -7.14
C TYR A 603 -29.28 13.51 -8.36
N GLU A 604 -28.14 13.38 -9.03
CA GLU A 604 -27.93 12.45 -10.13
C GLU A 604 -27.98 10.98 -9.67
N ASN A 605 -27.36 10.67 -8.52
CA ASN A 605 -27.46 9.34 -7.91
C ASN A 605 -28.89 8.99 -7.51
N GLN A 606 -29.62 9.90 -6.86
CA GLN A 606 -31.03 9.72 -6.51
C GLN A 606 -31.93 9.50 -7.74
N ALA A 607 -31.64 10.15 -8.86
CA ALA A 607 -32.34 9.92 -10.12
C ALA A 607 -32.04 8.52 -10.69
N SER A 608 -30.78 8.09 -10.62
CA SER A 608 -30.34 6.77 -11.11
C SER A 608 -30.95 5.59 -10.34
N TRP A 609 -31.19 5.75 -9.02
CA TRP A 609 -31.72 4.67 -8.18
C TRP A 609 -33.17 4.31 -8.48
N ARG A 610 -33.90 5.18 -9.18
CA ARG A 610 -35.28 4.92 -9.64
C ARG A 610 -35.41 3.70 -10.54
N VAL A 611 -34.32 3.25 -11.16
CA VAL A 611 -34.28 2.10 -12.07
C VAL A 611 -33.35 0.98 -11.59
N SER A 612 -32.87 1.05 -10.33
CA SER A 612 -32.00 0.01 -9.76
C SER A 612 -32.83 -1.22 -9.39
N HIS A 613 -32.44 -2.40 -9.88
CA HIS A 613 -33.12 -3.67 -9.59
C HIS A 613 -32.65 -4.34 -8.28
N ASP A 614 -31.57 -3.84 -7.69
CA ASP A 614 -30.89 -4.40 -6.52
C ASP A 614 -31.11 -3.60 -5.23
N LYS A 615 -32.01 -2.60 -5.26
CA LYS A 615 -32.25 -1.67 -4.15
C LYS A 615 -33.73 -1.33 -4.01
N LEU A 616 -34.21 -1.31 -2.76
CA LEU A 616 -35.50 -0.71 -2.44
C LEU A 616 -35.27 0.72 -1.93
N THR A 617 -35.73 1.71 -2.70
CA THR A 617 -35.52 3.14 -2.40
C THR A 617 -36.85 3.87 -2.31
N PHE A 618 -37.06 4.62 -1.22
CA PHE A 618 -38.12 5.62 -1.13
C PHE A 618 -37.54 7.00 -1.38
N ILE A 619 -38.05 7.70 -2.39
CA ILE A 619 -37.70 9.08 -2.64
C ILE A 619 -38.54 9.99 -1.72
N VAL A 620 -37.87 10.89 -1.02
CA VAL A 620 -38.50 11.87 -0.13
C VAL A 620 -38.77 13.13 -0.92
N CYS A 621 -40.03 13.52 -1.02
CA CYS A 621 -40.46 14.77 -1.64
C CYS A 621 -40.95 15.78 -0.59
N GLU A 622 -40.88 17.09 -0.90
CA GLU A 622 -41.56 18.12 -0.11
C GLU A 622 -43.07 17.86 -0.04
N PRO A 623 -43.76 18.16 1.08
CA PRO A 623 -45.21 18.04 1.17
C PRO A 623 -45.94 18.91 0.13
N LEU A 624 -47.12 18.46 -0.33
CA LEU A 624 -48.01 19.33 -1.12
C LEU A 624 -48.56 20.41 -0.19
N THR A 625 -48.36 21.69 -0.53
CA THR A 625 -48.96 22.80 0.21
C THR A 625 -50.47 22.82 -0.04
N THR A 626 -51.26 22.36 0.93
CA THR A 626 -52.70 22.64 0.95
C THR A 626 -52.90 24.09 1.38
N THR A 627 -53.00 25.02 0.44
CA THR A 627 -53.29 26.43 0.75
C THR A 627 -54.67 26.57 1.41
N PRO A 628 -54.79 27.06 2.66
CA PRO A 628 -56.06 27.43 3.26
C PRO A 628 -56.24 28.95 3.14
N GLY A 629 -57.24 29.40 2.36
CA GLY A 629 -57.89 30.71 2.53
C GLY A 629 -57.73 31.74 1.40
N CYS A 630 -58.70 31.76 0.47
CA CYS A 630 -59.32 33.00 -0.01
C CYS A 630 -60.81 32.74 -0.28
N ASP A 631 -61.66 33.61 0.27
CA ASP A 631 -63.07 33.38 0.61
C ASP A 631 -64.09 33.40 -0.55
N SER A 632 -64.88 32.31 -0.66
CA SER A 632 -66.36 32.19 -0.81
C SER A 632 -67.12 32.73 -2.06
N PRO A 633 -68.33 32.18 -2.45
CA PRO A 633 -69.20 31.26 -1.71
C PRO A 633 -69.61 29.96 -2.46
N SER A 634 -69.97 28.93 -1.67
CA SER A 634 -70.47 27.61 -2.09
C SER A 634 -71.77 27.66 -2.92
N PRO A 635 -72.09 26.58 -3.69
CA PRO A 635 -72.90 25.53 -3.06
C PRO A 635 -72.56 24.06 -3.45
N SER A 636 -72.70 23.22 -2.41
CA SER A 636 -73.06 21.79 -2.39
C SER A 636 -72.02 20.70 -2.70
N PRO A 637 -72.12 19.53 -2.02
CA PRO A 637 -71.03 18.59 -1.83
C PRO A 637 -71.07 17.47 -2.87
N SER A 638 -70.10 17.45 -3.79
CA SER A 638 -69.76 16.24 -4.53
C SER A 638 -68.45 15.69 -3.98
N THR A 639 -68.55 14.51 -3.41
CA THR A 639 -67.47 13.59 -3.05
C THR A 639 -66.39 13.51 -4.14
N ASN A 640 -65.22 14.10 -3.89
CA ASN A 640 -63.93 13.59 -4.34
C ASN A 640 -62.81 14.36 -3.61
N ASN A 641 -62.17 13.70 -2.65
CA ASN A 641 -60.87 14.11 -2.14
C ASN A 641 -59.84 13.84 -3.24
N ASP A 642 -59.72 14.75 -4.22
CA ASP A 642 -58.62 14.73 -5.18
C ASP A 642 -57.34 15.21 -4.47
N THR A 643 -56.78 14.32 -3.64
CA THR A 643 -55.35 14.35 -3.37
C THR A 643 -54.69 13.85 -4.65
N PRO A 644 -53.71 14.56 -5.26
CA PRO A 644 -53.07 14.07 -6.48
C PRO A 644 -52.52 12.66 -6.25
N THR A 645 -53.15 11.66 -6.88
CA THR A 645 -52.73 10.27 -6.77
C THR A 645 -51.48 10.08 -7.62
N ILE A 646 -50.36 9.78 -6.96
CA ILE A 646 -49.09 9.44 -7.64
C ILE A 646 -49.26 8.07 -8.31
N HIS A 647 -49.00 7.99 -9.61
CA HIS A 647 -49.10 6.75 -10.38
C HIS A 647 -47.72 6.14 -10.61
N ALA A 648 -47.54 4.86 -10.26
CA ALA A 648 -46.30 4.13 -10.47
C ALA A 648 -45.84 4.21 -11.95
N GLY A 649 -44.56 4.54 -12.18
CA GLY A 649 -43.98 4.67 -13.52
C GLY A 649 -44.18 6.03 -14.20
N VAL A 650 -44.91 6.98 -13.59
CA VAL A 650 -45.08 8.34 -14.13
C VAL A 650 -44.16 9.31 -13.39
N PRO A 651 -43.22 10.01 -14.06
CA PRO A 651 -42.37 11.01 -13.41
C PRO A 651 -43.18 12.26 -13.09
N ASP A 652 -43.57 12.45 -11.83
CA ASP A 652 -44.56 13.47 -11.45
C ASP A 652 -44.06 14.53 -10.46
N SER A 653 -42.83 14.44 -9.94
CA SER A 653 -42.28 15.46 -9.03
C SER A 653 -40.73 15.52 -8.88
N PRO A 654 -39.89 15.45 -9.95
CA PRO A 654 -38.42 15.56 -9.80
C PRO A 654 -37.96 16.84 -9.09
N SER A 655 -38.66 17.95 -9.33
CA SER A 655 -38.34 19.26 -8.74
C SER A 655 -38.63 19.37 -7.24
N ARG A 656 -39.25 18.36 -6.63
CA ARG A 656 -39.64 18.36 -5.21
C ARG A 656 -38.87 17.35 -4.38
N MET A 657 -37.92 16.62 -4.98
CA MET A 657 -37.09 15.65 -4.28
C MET A 657 -36.16 16.38 -3.30
N VAL A 658 -36.15 15.93 -2.06
CA VAL A 658 -35.34 16.50 -0.97
C VAL A 658 -34.47 15.47 -0.26
N GLY A 659 -34.58 14.20 -0.64
CA GLY A 659 -33.80 13.11 -0.05
C GLY A 659 -34.33 11.74 -0.45
N ASP A 660 -33.85 10.72 0.24
CA ASP A 660 -34.17 9.32 0.00
C ASP A 660 -33.87 8.46 1.25
N VAL A 661 -34.45 7.26 1.27
CA VAL A 661 -34.10 6.19 2.22
C VAL A 661 -34.00 4.87 1.45
N ASN A 662 -32.95 4.10 1.74
CA ASN A 662 -32.60 2.88 1.01
C ASN A 662 -32.55 1.67 1.94
N LEU A 663 -32.92 0.49 1.40
CA LEU A 663 -32.67 -0.81 1.99
C LEU A 663 -31.73 -1.62 1.09
N PHE A 664 -30.68 -2.17 1.69
CA PHE A 664 -29.74 -3.10 1.09
C PHE A 664 -29.82 -4.45 1.78
N LEU A 665 -29.88 -5.56 1.07
CA LEU A 665 -29.88 -6.90 1.65
C LEU A 665 -28.53 -7.59 1.47
N TYR A 666 -28.05 -8.26 2.53
CA TYR A 666 -26.81 -9.03 2.55
C TYR A 666 -27.06 -10.44 3.10
N PRO A 667 -26.35 -11.49 2.65
CA PRO A 667 -26.41 -12.79 3.29
C PRO A 667 -25.91 -12.72 4.74
N TYR A 668 -26.56 -13.43 5.65
CA TYR A 668 -26.15 -13.54 7.06
C TYR A 668 -25.29 -14.80 7.25
N GLU A 669 -24.06 -14.63 7.72
CA GLU A 669 -23.13 -15.71 8.09
C GLU A 669 -22.98 -15.70 9.63
N ASP A 670 -23.33 -16.80 10.31
CA ASP A 670 -23.18 -16.91 11.76
C ASP A 670 -21.69 -17.02 12.13
N GLU A 671 -21.20 -16.16 13.04
CA GLU A 671 -19.79 -16.11 13.47
C GLU A 671 -19.35 -17.28 14.38
N ASP A 672 -20.21 -18.29 14.61
CA ASP A 672 -20.03 -19.35 15.62
C ASP A 672 -19.91 -20.78 15.05
N ASP A 673 -19.84 -20.94 13.72
CA ASP A 673 -19.53 -22.23 13.11
C ASP A 673 -17.99 -22.41 13.08
N GLY A 674 -17.52 -23.19 14.06
CA GLY A 674 -16.12 -23.44 14.36
C GLY A 674 -15.27 -23.90 13.18
N GLU A 675 -13.97 -23.61 13.32
CA GLU A 675 -12.88 -24.16 12.54
C GLU A 675 -12.97 -25.69 12.44
N ASP A 676 -13.50 -26.21 11.33
CA ASP A 676 -13.29 -27.59 10.92
C ASP A 676 -12.46 -27.61 9.62
N GLU A 677 -11.19 -28.00 9.79
CA GLU A 677 -10.29 -28.47 8.75
C GLU A 677 -10.89 -29.74 8.12
N ASP A 678 -11.56 -29.62 6.96
CA ASP A 678 -11.50 -30.56 5.82
C ASP A 678 -12.70 -30.36 4.85
N GLY A 679 -12.41 -30.39 3.54
CA GLY A 679 -13.34 -30.91 2.53
C GLY A 679 -14.39 -29.98 1.94
N ASP A 680 -14.16 -29.62 0.67
CA ASP A 680 -15.13 -29.63 -0.44
C ASP A 680 -16.61 -29.88 -0.05
N SER A 681 -17.39 -28.82 0.10
CA SER A 681 -18.86 -28.88 0.02
C SER A 681 -19.43 -27.61 -0.62
N PRO A 682 -20.46 -27.74 -1.47
CA PRO A 682 -21.11 -26.60 -2.13
C PRO A 682 -21.76 -25.70 -1.08
N SER A 683 -21.57 -24.38 -1.23
CA SER A 683 -22.11 -23.36 -0.32
C SER A 683 -23.60 -23.59 -0.08
N ALA A 684 -23.97 -23.88 1.17
CA ALA A 684 -25.37 -23.92 1.57
C ALA A 684 -26.00 -22.53 1.35
N THR A 685 -27.21 -22.50 0.79
CA THR A 685 -27.99 -21.27 0.65
C THR A 685 -28.24 -20.67 2.04
N PRO A 686 -27.87 -19.41 2.32
CA PRO A 686 -28.01 -18.84 3.66
C PRO A 686 -29.49 -18.78 4.06
N ALA A 687 -29.81 -19.29 5.25
CA ALA A 687 -31.18 -19.32 5.78
C ALA A 687 -31.72 -17.91 6.12
N TYR A 688 -30.82 -16.95 6.36
CA TYR A 688 -31.16 -15.58 6.72
C TYR A 688 -30.35 -14.52 5.97
N CYS A 689 -30.86 -13.30 5.93
CA CYS A 689 -30.22 -12.10 5.40
C CYS A 689 -30.25 -10.95 6.43
N VAL A 690 -29.41 -9.93 6.24
CA VAL A 690 -29.37 -8.69 7.03
C VAL A 690 -29.71 -7.50 6.13
N GLY A 691 -30.54 -6.59 6.62
CA GLY A 691 -30.92 -5.38 5.89
C GLY A 691 -30.18 -4.13 6.38
N GLY A 692 -29.39 -3.50 5.53
CA GLY A 692 -28.78 -2.19 5.78
C GLY A 692 -29.75 -1.05 5.42
N VAL A 693 -30.00 -0.13 6.35
CA VAL A 693 -30.84 1.06 6.14
C VAL A 693 -29.96 2.30 6.08
N ASP A 694 -30.08 3.06 4.98
CA ASP A 694 -29.41 4.35 4.81
C ASP A 694 -30.44 5.45 4.54
N ILE A 695 -30.25 6.65 5.09
CA ILE A 695 -31.11 7.82 4.88
C ILE A 695 -30.31 9.07 4.57
N MET A 696 -30.77 9.79 3.54
CA MET A 696 -30.23 11.06 3.13
C MET A 696 -31.32 12.12 2.98
N ILE A 697 -31.07 13.32 3.50
CA ILE A 697 -31.87 14.52 3.21
C ILE A 697 -30.90 15.55 2.62
N ALA A 698 -30.93 15.77 1.31
CA ALA A 698 -29.93 16.56 0.59
C ALA A 698 -29.95 18.04 1.00
N GLY A 699 -31.14 18.67 1.02
CA GLY A 699 -31.27 20.09 1.34
C GLY A 699 -31.11 20.41 2.83
N LEU A 700 -30.14 21.28 3.17
CA LEU A 700 -29.90 21.75 4.54
C LEU A 700 -31.15 22.37 5.19
N GLN A 701 -31.97 23.07 4.41
CA GLN A 701 -33.22 23.69 4.84
C GLN A 701 -34.31 22.69 5.25
N HIS A 702 -34.17 21.40 4.92
CA HIS A 702 -35.13 20.34 5.28
C HIS A 702 -34.67 19.50 6.48
N ARG A 703 -33.39 19.60 6.87
CA ARG A 703 -32.81 18.86 7.99
C ARG A 703 -33.31 19.44 9.33
N GLY A 704 -33.49 18.57 10.32
CA GLY A 704 -33.94 18.97 11.67
C GLY A 704 -35.42 19.33 11.80
N LYS A 705 -36.22 19.17 10.74
CA LYS A 705 -37.68 19.42 10.73
C LYS A 705 -38.53 18.16 10.95
N GLY A 706 -37.94 17.07 11.43
CA GLY A 706 -38.64 15.81 11.68
C GLY A 706 -38.86 14.91 10.44
N LEU A 707 -38.54 15.38 9.23
CA LEU A 707 -38.68 14.62 7.98
C LEU A 707 -37.96 13.27 8.02
N GLY A 708 -36.68 13.23 8.44
CA GLY A 708 -35.94 11.98 8.50
C GLY A 708 -36.58 10.92 9.41
N ARG A 709 -37.21 11.34 10.51
CA ARG A 709 -37.94 10.41 11.39
C ARG A 709 -39.19 9.86 10.72
N ALA A 710 -40.00 10.73 10.12
CA ALA A 710 -41.22 10.31 9.43
C ALA A 710 -40.91 9.35 8.26
N VAL A 711 -39.84 9.64 7.50
CA VAL A 711 -39.40 8.83 6.36
C VAL A 711 -38.92 7.46 6.79
N VAL A 712 -37.95 7.36 7.73
CA VAL A 712 -37.46 6.06 8.19
C VAL A 712 -38.60 5.26 8.82
N GLN A 713 -39.49 5.90 9.59
CA GLN A 713 -40.62 5.20 10.20
C GLN A 713 -41.60 4.64 9.15
N GLY A 714 -41.98 5.44 8.14
CA GLY A 714 -42.85 4.99 7.05
C GLY A 714 -42.18 3.90 6.20
N PHE A 715 -40.88 4.04 5.95
CA PHE A 715 -40.10 3.06 5.20
C PHE A 715 -40.01 1.71 5.95
N LEU A 716 -39.69 1.72 7.24
CA LEU A 716 -39.68 0.52 8.06
C LEU A 716 -41.05 -0.16 8.12
N GLN A 717 -42.14 0.62 8.16
CA GLN A 717 -43.50 0.07 8.07
C GLN A 717 -43.79 -0.59 6.73
N TYR A 718 -43.31 -0.02 5.62
CA TYR A 718 -43.44 -0.64 4.30
C TYR A 718 -42.65 -1.94 4.23
N VAL A 719 -41.38 -1.92 4.64
CA VAL A 719 -40.52 -3.12 4.68
C VAL A 719 -41.16 -4.20 5.54
N ALA A 720 -41.78 -3.85 6.66
CA ALA A 720 -42.46 -4.81 7.54
C ALA A 720 -43.70 -5.45 6.88
N ARG A 721 -44.47 -4.69 6.10
CA ARG A 721 -45.68 -5.20 5.43
C ARG A 721 -45.38 -6.02 4.19
N HIS A 722 -44.26 -5.74 3.52
CA HIS A 722 -43.89 -6.33 2.23
C HIS A 722 -42.64 -7.21 2.31
N LEU A 723 -42.25 -7.64 3.51
CA LEU A 723 -40.99 -8.32 3.74
C LEU A 723 -40.85 -9.60 2.90
N GLU A 724 -41.91 -10.41 2.82
CA GLU A 724 -41.93 -11.64 2.03
C GLU A 724 -41.75 -11.39 0.53
N ASP A 725 -42.32 -10.30 0.02
CA ASP A 725 -42.19 -9.92 -1.39
C ASP A 725 -40.77 -9.42 -1.68
N ILE A 726 -40.23 -8.59 -0.78
CA ILE A 726 -38.88 -8.02 -0.88
C ILE A 726 -37.81 -9.12 -0.85
N THR A 727 -37.89 -10.07 0.08
CA THR A 727 -36.89 -11.15 0.18
C THR A 727 -37.03 -12.18 -0.94
N ARG A 728 -38.25 -12.37 -1.49
CA ARG A 728 -38.48 -13.22 -2.67
C ARG A 728 -37.86 -12.61 -3.93
N GLU A 729 -38.08 -11.32 -4.18
CA GLU A 729 -37.47 -10.61 -5.31
C GLU A 729 -35.93 -10.64 -5.22
N TYR A 730 -35.38 -10.47 -4.01
CA TYR A 730 -33.95 -10.62 -3.76
C TYR A 730 -33.42 -12.04 -4.05
N ALA A 731 -34.17 -13.09 -3.68
CA ALA A 731 -33.78 -14.47 -3.95
C ALA A 731 -33.80 -14.80 -5.46
N GLU A 732 -34.76 -14.25 -6.21
CA GLU A 732 -34.86 -14.40 -7.66
C GLU A 732 -33.70 -13.72 -8.39
N ASP A 733 -33.31 -12.49 -8.01
CA ASP A 733 -32.15 -11.78 -8.60
C ASP A 733 -30.81 -12.50 -8.35
N LYS A 734 -30.70 -13.25 -7.24
CA LYS A 734 -29.48 -13.97 -6.87
C LYS A 734 -29.46 -15.44 -7.30
N ASP A 735 -30.42 -15.87 -8.12
CA ASP A 735 -30.54 -17.24 -8.65
C ASP A 735 -30.55 -18.31 -7.52
N MET A 736 -31.15 -17.96 -6.36
CA MET A 736 -31.17 -18.79 -5.15
C MET A 736 -32.32 -19.83 -5.24
N ALA A 737 -32.08 -20.92 -5.96
CA ALA A 737 -33.10 -21.89 -6.39
C ALA A 737 -33.85 -22.70 -5.30
N ALA A 738 -33.64 -22.49 -3.99
CA ALA A 738 -34.11 -23.44 -2.97
C ALA A 738 -34.77 -22.90 -1.69
N ALA A 739 -34.70 -21.61 -1.34
CA ALA A 739 -35.47 -21.03 -0.22
C ALA A 739 -35.38 -19.49 -0.22
N VAL A 740 -36.50 -18.80 0.08
CA VAL A 740 -36.50 -17.36 0.34
C VAL A 740 -35.87 -17.12 1.72
N PRO A 741 -34.76 -16.36 1.84
CA PRO A 741 -34.10 -16.13 3.12
C PRO A 741 -34.98 -15.25 4.02
N GLY A 742 -35.03 -15.57 5.32
CA GLY A 742 -35.66 -14.70 6.32
C GLY A 742 -34.79 -13.47 6.61
N LEU A 743 -35.37 -12.35 7.03
CA LEU A 743 -34.59 -11.19 7.49
C LEU A 743 -34.24 -11.35 8.98
N LYS A 744 -32.95 -11.42 9.31
CA LYS A 744 -32.45 -11.61 10.69
C LYS A 744 -32.54 -10.34 11.52
N LEU A 745 -32.08 -9.22 10.96
CA LEU A 745 -32.06 -7.92 11.61
C LEU A 745 -31.94 -6.80 10.57
N LEU A 746 -32.31 -5.60 10.98
CA LEU A 746 -31.95 -4.37 10.27
C LEU A 746 -30.78 -3.69 10.96
N MET A 747 -29.86 -3.14 10.19
CA MET A 747 -28.72 -2.38 10.69
C MET A 747 -28.59 -1.03 10.01
N ALA A 748 -28.08 -0.05 10.74
CA ALA A 748 -27.62 1.23 10.23
C ALA A 748 -26.18 1.46 10.71
N LYS A 749 -25.29 1.83 9.80
CA LYS A 749 -23.90 2.22 10.12
C LYS A 749 -23.84 3.74 10.08
N ILE A 750 -23.50 4.37 11.20
CA ILE A 750 -23.55 5.83 11.33
C ILE A 750 -22.25 6.31 11.93
N ASN A 751 -21.59 7.28 11.27
CA ASN A 751 -20.39 7.90 11.81
C ASN A 751 -20.65 8.41 13.25
N GLN A 752 -19.73 8.11 14.18
CA GLN A 752 -19.84 8.47 15.60
C GLN A 752 -20.00 9.97 15.83
N GLY A 753 -19.50 10.82 14.91
CA GLY A 753 -19.67 12.27 14.95
C GLY A 753 -21.06 12.76 14.52
N ASN A 754 -21.90 11.90 13.94
CA ASN A 754 -23.25 12.25 13.49
C ASN A 754 -24.29 12.00 14.60
N GLU A 755 -24.20 12.79 15.67
CA GLU A 755 -25.07 12.66 16.85
C GLU A 755 -26.57 12.73 16.51
N LYS A 756 -26.95 13.49 15.48
CA LYS A 756 -28.35 13.65 15.06
C LYS A 756 -28.92 12.38 14.45
N SER A 757 -28.18 11.72 13.55
CA SER A 757 -28.60 10.45 12.98
C SER A 757 -28.54 9.31 14.02
N LEU A 758 -27.54 9.30 14.90
CA LEU A 758 -27.49 8.37 16.02
C LEU A 758 -28.70 8.50 16.95
N ALA A 759 -29.07 9.74 17.32
CA ALA A 759 -30.25 10.00 18.12
C ALA A 759 -31.55 9.60 17.41
N LEU A 760 -31.64 9.84 16.09
CA LEU A 760 -32.76 9.43 15.26
C LEU A 760 -32.97 7.91 15.30
N PHE A 761 -31.96 7.12 14.93
CA PHE A 761 -32.10 5.66 14.87
C PHE A 761 -32.32 5.03 16.26
N ARG A 762 -31.66 5.55 17.31
CA ARG A 762 -31.93 5.13 18.69
C ARG A 762 -33.38 5.43 19.11
N SER A 763 -33.93 6.58 18.71
CA SER A 763 -35.32 6.94 18.99
C SER A 763 -36.36 6.12 18.22
N LEU A 764 -35.91 5.31 17.24
CA LEU A 764 -36.70 4.36 16.48
C LEU A 764 -36.50 2.91 16.97
N GLY A 765 -35.77 2.72 18.08
CA GLY A 765 -35.58 1.41 18.71
C GLY A 765 -34.30 0.68 18.31
N PHE A 766 -33.44 1.26 17.46
CA PHE A 766 -32.15 0.63 17.14
C PHE A 766 -31.20 0.72 18.34
N THR A 767 -30.59 -0.40 18.69
CA THR A 767 -29.59 -0.51 19.77
C THR A 767 -28.20 -0.66 19.18
N GLN A 768 -27.19 -0.15 19.88
CA GLN A 768 -25.81 -0.29 19.41
C GLN A 768 -25.31 -1.72 19.62
N GLU A 769 -24.73 -2.30 18.58
CA GLU A 769 -24.10 -3.61 18.60
C GLU A 769 -22.59 -3.46 18.38
N GLY A 770 -21.80 -3.89 19.37
CA GLY A 770 -20.35 -3.77 19.34
C GLY A 770 -19.81 -2.36 19.61
N GLU A 771 -18.49 -2.24 19.52
CA GLU A 771 -17.77 -0.97 19.64
C GLU A 771 -17.77 -0.20 18.29
N VAL A 772 -17.34 1.06 18.33
CA VAL A 772 -17.18 1.86 17.10
C VAL A 772 -16.19 1.14 16.18
N ASN A 773 -16.59 0.93 14.92
CA ASN A 773 -15.77 0.22 13.96
C ASN A 773 -14.57 1.06 13.49
N TYR A 774 -13.67 0.42 12.75
CA TYR A 774 -12.45 1.02 12.21
C TYR A 774 -12.66 2.27 11.34
N PHE A 775 -13.87 2.47 10.78
CA PHE A 775 -14.23 3.66 9.99
C PHE A 775 -14.79 4.81 10.85
N GLY A 776 -14.83 4.64 12.18
CA GLY A 776 -15.46 5.59 13.10
C GLY A 776 -16.98 5.51 13.05
N GLU A 777 -17.56 4.39 12.63
CA GLU A 777 -19.01 4.20 12.55
C GLU A 777 -19.52 3.33 13.69
N VAL A 778 -20.69 3.70 14.20
CA VAL A 778 -21.47 2.93 15.14
C VAL A 778 -22.43 2.04 14.36
N LYS A 779 -22.37 0.73 14.59
CA LYS A 779 -23.38 -0.21 14.10
C LYS A 779 -24.58 -0.18 15.05
N LEU A 780 -25.71 0.29 14.56
CA LEU A 780 -26.99 0.24 15.26
C LEU A 780 -27.84 -0.87 14.63
N VAL A 781 -28.43 -1.76 15.42
CA VAL A 781 -29.25 -2.88 14.96
C VAL A 781 -30.65 -2.84 15.56
N LEU A 782 -31.61 -3.38 14.82
CA LEU A 782 -32.98 -3.61 15.23
C LEU A 782 -33.27 -5.11 15.04
N GLN A 783 -33.32 -5.84 16.15
CA GLN A 783 -33.43 -7.31 16.18
C GLN A 783 -34.90 -7.81 16.25
N ASP A 784 -35.79 -7.13 16.98
CA ASP A 784 -37.20 -7.53 17.14
C ASP A 784 -38.14 -6.89 16.12
N PHE A 785 -37.94 -7.20 14.83
CA PHE A 785 -38.70 -6.59 13.74
C PHE A 785 -40.21 -6.91 13.77
N ASP A 786 -40.59 -8.10 14.24
CA ASP A 786 -41.99 -8.56 14.34
C ASP A 786 -42.84 -7.71 15.31
N THR A 787 -42.22 -7.14 16.35
CA THR A 787 -42.94 -6.27 17.29
C THR A 787 -43.27 -4.90 16.71
N LEU A 788 -42.51 -4.42 15.71
CA LEU A 788 -42.80 -3.17 15.00
C LEU A 788 -44.01 -3.32 14.06
N ALA A 789 -44.16 -4.50 13.44
CA ALA A 789 -45.31 -4.86 12.61
C ALA A 789 -46.61 -4.98 13.44
N ALA A 790 -46.51 -5.44 14.70
CA ALA A 790 -47.64 -5.60 15.61
C ALA A 790 -48.20 -4.28 16.20
N GLN A 791 -47.46 -3.17 16.10
CA GLN A 791 -47.87 -1.86 16.64
C GLN A 791 -48.73 -1.02 15.69
N VAL A 792 -49.23 -1.58 14.58
CA VAL A 792 -50.00 -0.88 13.56
C VAL A 792 -51.50 -0.86 13.91
N PRO A 793 -52.13 0.30 14.19
CA PRO A 793 -53.57 0.42 14.11
C PRO A 793 -53.98 0.33 12.63
N GLY A 794 -54.91 -0.57 12.31
CA GLY A 794 -55.48 -0.68 10.97
C GLY A 794 -56.17 0.63 10.54
N GLY A 795 -55.82 1.12 9.36
CA GLY A 795 -56.45 2.24 8.66
C GLY A 795 -55.98 2.25 7.19
N PRO A 796 -56.85 2.60 6.23
CA PRO A 796 -57.03 1.86 4.98
C PRO A 796 -55.95 2.11 3.91
N SER A 797 -55.89 1.12 3.00
CA SER A 797 -55.05 0.96 1.82
C SER A 797 -55.02 2.14 0.87
#